data_AF-D7PC20-F1
#
_entry.id   AF-D7PC20-F1
#
_cell.length_a   1.000
_cell.length_b   1.000
_cell.length_c   1.000
_cell.angle_alpha   90.00
_cell.angle_beta   90.00
_cell.angle_gamma   90.00
#
_symmetry.space_group_name_H-M   'P 1'
#
loop_
_entity.id
_entity.type
_entity.pdbx_description
1 polymer ?
#
loop_
_entity_poly.entity_id
_entity_poly.type
_entity_poly.pdbx_seq_one_letter_code
_entity_poly.pdbx_strand_id
1 'polypeptide(L)'
;MRNYRVTGPVEVPDGTLAAMTTRMISHRSDGFRDLFGGIAPRLGALFGTAGTVLPLTCSGTGGLEAVAASLLRPGDRVLSVQLGYFGERFAEIAEHHGAVVDVLAAPWGQVVDTALITERLAAGYDAVLLTHNETSTGVVAPLRAWAQAIRAVSDCLILVDVVSSLAAVEIGFDELGLDAAVGVTQKALACPPGLSLVAVSERALARAAEPGEGSYYLSLARAAEHARAGTTTYTPALSVLYALDTALAAIEKEGVEAVWERHARTARRCRDALRARGLVVVPDEAHSSPTVTAVRLPAGGAVRVREALAAEHDTWVSSGRGPWKDEVLRIGHMGPVEPAGVDACAAAIAACLDGSAGGPAAGAPPAAGAALDVRGTDGADGLGPDWDGLVARLDAPVFHTRAFLRAYEHHPVQRISEPRYLEVRRDGELVAAAPTYLQGDPLGLLGMADGEQALLSPMWHSPDSRLLAADEDALDALTRAFAARAAELDAPQWGFANLGTDHPLVRALERKGFRRRELVPRWTLHRSDAPDGDAYLAGMRRSVRRDYQRQLRRYREQGHARVHRADHEGLVPLLELIAASATRTGSPKYYDPLKLAAFLRELDEPVRVVEVRENDGEPLAVAVCFLEDKRLQAWAGGYVRGRADLRFSPYYALWWEIVELMWSAGTESIECGRLNESFKEKMLLRPQHLVAMLGPSL
;
A
#
# COMPACT_ATOMS: atom_id res chain seq x y z
N MET A 1 -21.34 -25.14 14.91
CA MET A 1 -20.07 -25.74 14.43
C MET A 1 -19.48 -24.74 13.48
N ARG A 2 -18.23 -24.33 13.69
CA ARG A 2 -17.55 -23.30 12.90
C ARG A 2 -17.53 -23.67 11.42
N ASN A 3 -17.96 -22.76 10.56
CA ASN A 3 -17.94 -22.96 9.10
C ASN A 3 -16.85 -22.08 8.48
N TYR A 4 -15.62 -22.60 8.45
CA TYR A 4 -14.45 -21.84 8.02
C TYR A 4 -14.17 -22.02 6.51
N ARG A 5 -14.31 -20.93 5.75
CA ARG A 5 -14.28 -20.88 4.27
C ARG A 5 -13.45 -19.70 3.75
N VAL A 6 -12.40 -19.31 4.47
CA VAL A 6 -11.45 -18.30 3.98
C VAL A 6 -10.58 -18.90 2.88
N THR A 7 -9.98 -18.03 2.06
CA THR A 7 -9.17 -18.43 0.90
C THR A 7 -7.73 -18.84 1.23
N GLY A 8 -7.41 -19.08 2.51
CA GLY A 8 -6.08 -19.42 3.02
C GLY A 8 -5.60 -18.47 4.14
N PRO A 9 -5.00 -18.98 5.23
CA PRO A 9 -4.82 -20.41 5.55
C PRO A 9 -6.16 -21.10 5.80
N VAL A 10 -6.28 -22.37 5.39
CA VAL A 10 -7.51 -23.18 5.55
C VAL A 10 -7.47 -24.00 6.85
N GLU A 11 -8.58 -24.65 7.20
CA GLU A 11 -8.60 -25.62 8.31
C GLU A 11 -7.67 -26.81 8.03
N VAL A 12 -6.96 -27.24 9.09
CA VAL A 12 -6.00 -28.34 9.06
C VAL A 12 -6.63 -29.56 9.72
N PRO A 13 -6.61 -30.75 9.09
CA PRO A 13 -7.12 -31.97 9.72
C PRO A 13 -6.42 -32.28 11.04
N ASP A 14 -7.15 -32.81 12.02
CA ASP A 14 -6.62 -33.08 13.37
C ASP A 14 -5.37 -33.98 13.35
N GLY A 15 -5.34 -35.00 12.48
CA GLY A 15 -4.17 -35.87 12.32
C GLY A 15 -2.94 -35.12 11.80
N THR A 16 -3.14 -34.21 10.85
CA THR A 16 -2.08 -33.32 10.32
C THR A 16 -1.59 -32.34 11.38
N LEU A 17 -2.49 -31.77 12.17
CA LEU A 17 -2.12 -30.86 13.26
C LEU A 17 -1.37 -31.60 14.38
N ALA A 18 -1.81 -32.81 14.75
CA ALA A 18 -1.17 -33.63 15.77
C ALA A 18 0.27 -34.02 15.39
N ALA A 19 0.55 -34.25 14.10
CA ALA A 19 1.89 -34.58 13.61
C ALA A 19 2.93 -33.49 13.91
N MET A 20 2.53 -32.23 14.09
CA MET A 20 3.44 -31.14 14.49
C MET A 20 4.06 -31.34 15.87
N THR A 21 3.44 -32.16 16.72
CA THR A 21 3.90 -32.44 18.10
C THR A 21 4.98 -33.52 18.16
N THR A 22 5.35 -34.11 17.02
CA THR A 22 6.44 -35.09 16.90
C THR A 22 7.76 -34.51 17.43
N ARG A 23 8.54 -35.34 18.14
CA ARG A 23 9.82 -34.93 18.72
C ARG A 23 10.81 -34.49 17.64
N MET A 24 11.51 -33.39 17.90
CA MET A 24 12.49 -32.83 16.97
C MET A 24 13.67 -33.78 16.75
N ILE A 25 14.11 -33.88 15.50
CA ILE A 25 15.32 -34.58 15.07
C ILE A 25 16.28 -33.60 14.43
N SER A 26 17.57 -33.96 14.35
CA SER A 26 18.53 -33.14 13.61
C SER A 26 18.26 -33.23 12.11
N HIS A 27 18.20 -32.10 11.42
CA HIS A 27 18.09 -32.04 9.94
C HIS A 27 19.29 -32.65 9.19
N ARG A 28 20.33 -33.06 9.92
CA ARG A 28 21.53 -33.76 9.41
C ARG A 28 21.54 -35.26 9.77
N SER A 29 20.53 -35.76 10.50
CA SER A 29 20.42 -37.17 10.90
C SER A 29 19.77 -38.03 9.83
N ASP A 30 19.95 -39.35 9.90
CA ASP A 30 19.32 -40.31 8.98
C ASP A 30 17.79 -40.27 9.06
N GLY A 31 17.21 -40.13 10.26
CA GLY A 31 15.77 -40.00 10.40
C GLY A 31 15.19 -38.77 9.68
N PHE A 32 15.97 -37.70 9.49
CA PHE A 32 15.53 -36.58 8.66
C PHE A 32 15.62 -36.91 7.17
N ARG A 33 16.67 -37.62 6.74
CA ARG A 33 16.81 -38.07 5.35
C ARG A 33 15.65 -38.98 4.96
N ASP A 34 15.21 -39.85 5.87
CA ASP A 34 14.04 -40.72 5.67
C ASP A 34 12.75 -39.90 5.52
N LEU A 35 12.49 -38.95 6.42
CA LEU A 35 11.33 -38.05 6.35
C LEU A 35 11.33 -37.26 5.03
N PHE A 36 12.44 -36.61 4.72
CA PHE A 36 12.58 -35.76 3.53
C PHE A 36 12.47 -36.59 2.24
N GLY A 37 13.09 -37.76 2.22
CA GLY A 37 13.04 -38.72 1.11
C GLY A 37 11.64 -39.30 0.88
N GLY A 38 10.81 -39.43 1.92
CA GLY A 38 9.40 -39.82 1.79
C GLY A 38 8.49 -38.71 1.25
N ILE A 39 8.78 -37.45 1.58
CA ILE A 39 8.00 -36.28 1.13
C ILE A 39 8.26 -35.98 -0.36
N ALA A 40 9.53 -36.01 -0.79
CA ALA A 40 9.93 -35.62 -2.13
C ALA A 40 9.15 -36.29 -3.30
N PRO A 41 9.01 -37.64 -3.36
CA PRO A 41 8.29 -38.29 -4.46
C PRO A 41 6.79 -37.96 -4.45
N ARG A 42 6.17 -37.81 -3.27
CA ARG A 42 4.76 -37.40 -3.16
C ARG A 42 4.54 -35.99 -3.68
N LEU A 43 5.47 -35.08 -3.39
CA LEU A 43 5.45 -33.74 -3.98
C LEU A 43 5.64 -33.79 -5.50
N GLY A 44 6.58 -34.60 -5.99
CA GLY A 44 6.78 -34.83 -7.43
C GLY A 44 5.49 -35.25 -8.14
N ALA A 45 4.75 -36.19 -7.56
CA ALA A 45 3.45 -36.63 -8.09
C ALA A 45 2.42 -35.49 -8.16
N LEU A 46 2.36 -34.61 -7.16
CA LEU A 46 1.42 -33.47 -7.15
C LEU A 46 1.75 -32.39 -8.19
N PHE A 47 3.04 -32.15 -8.43
CA PHE A 47 3.49 -31.22 -9.47
C PHE A 47 3.43 -31.85 -10.87
N GLY A 48 3.45 -33.18 -10.97
CA GLY A 48 3.63 -33.88 -12.24
C GLY A 48 5.07 -33.78 -12.74
N THR A 49 6.05 -33.99 -11.84
CA THR A 49 7.48 -33.96 -12.17
C THR A 49 8.22 -35.15 -11.54
N ALA A 50 9.18 -35.69 -12.28
CA ALA A 50 10.20 -36.60 -11.75
C ALA A 50 11.45 -35.86 -11.25
N GLY A 51 11.50 -34.54 -11.45
CA GLY A 51 12.60 -33.66 -11.08
C GLY A 51 12.60 -33.22 -9.62
N THR A 52 13.31 -32.13 -9.34
CA THR A 52 13.55 -31.66 -7.98
C THR A 52 12.39 -30.79 -7.49
N VAL A 53 11.80 -31.14 -6.34
CA VAL A 53 10.89 -30.26 -5.59
C VAL A 53 11.54 -29.86 -4.27
N LEU A 54 11.58 -28.56 -4.00
CA LEU A 54 12.30 -27.93 -2.90
C LEU A 54 11.32 -27.38 -1.85
N PRO A 55 11.23 -28.00 -0.66
CA PRO A 55 10.54 -27.39 0.48
C PRO A 55 11.42 -26.30 1.10
N LEU A 56 11.05 -25.04 0.89
CA LEU A 56 11.72 -23.87 1.46
C LEU A 56 10.96 -23.40 2.70
N THR A 57 11.67 -23.03 3.77
CA THR A 57 11.04 -22.50 5.00
C THR A 57 10.71 -21.01 4.85
N CYS A 58 9.63 -20.73 4.14
CA CYS A 58 9.11 -19.39 3.90
C CYS A 58 7.61 -19.47 3.53
N SER A 59 6.98 -18.30 3.37
CA SER A 59 5.61 -18.22 2.81
C SER A 59 5.65 -18.40 1.29
N GLY A 60 4.48 -18.56 0.64
CA GLY A 60 4.39 -18.64 -0.83
C GLY A 60 5.03 -17.43 -1.54
N THR A 61 4.89 -16.21 -0.97
CA THR A 61 5.59 -15.03 -1.49
C THR A 61 7.11 -15.20 -1.49
N GLY A 62 7.67 -15.79 -0.42
CA GLY A 62 9.11 -16.07 -0.35
C GLY A 62 9.57 -17.13 -1.35
N GLY A 63 8.68 -18.03 -1.79
CA GLY A 63 8.96 -18.96 -2.89
C GLY A 63 8.97 -18.27 -4.25
N LEU A 64 8.03 -17.36 -4.50
CA LEU A 64 8.01 -16.55 -5.72
C LEU A 64 9.26 -15.66 -5.79
N GLU A 65 9.67 -15.08 -4.66
CA GLU A 65 10.92 -14.33 -4.52
C GLU A 65 12.14 -15.23 -4.75
N ALA A 66 12.17 -16.46 -4.22
CA ALA A 66 13.24 -17.41 -4.49
C ALA A 66 13.42 -17.73 -5.98
N VAL A 67 12.30 -17.88 -6.70
CA VAL A 67 12.26 -18.06 -8.15
C VAL A 67 12.80 -16.82 -8.87
N ALA A 68 12.29 -15.64 -8.57
CA ALA A 68 12.75 -14.39 -9.19
C ALA A 68 14.25 -14.13 -8.94
N ALA A 69 14.67 -14.20 -7.67
CA ALA A 69 16.06 -13.96 -7.26
C ALA A 69 17.06 -14.98 -7.82
N SER A 70 16.62 -16.20 -8.14
CA SER A 70 17.50 -17.23 -8.68
C SER A 70 17.54 -17.24 -10.21
N LEU A 71 16.42 -16.96 -10.87
CA LEU A 71 16.25 -17.20 -12.31
C LEU A 71 16.30 -15.94 -13.17
N LEU A 72 15.92 -14.78 -12.62
CA LEU A 72 15.93 -13.51 -13.32
C LEU A 72 17.25 -12.76 -13.07
N ARG A 73 17.59 -11.86 -13.98
CA ARG A 73 18.71 -10.93 -13.87
C ARG A 73 18.23 -9.50 -14.07
N PRO A 74 18.96 -8.50 -13.52
CA PRO A 74 18.70 -7.11 -13.83
C PRO A 74 18.74 -6.87 -15.35
N GLY A 75 17.65 -6.32 -15.89
CA GLY A 75 17.47 -6.08 -17.32
C GLY A 75 16.80 -7.21 -18.11
N ASP A 76 16.61 -8.41 -17.54
CA ASP A 76 15.85 -9.49 -18.19
C ASP A 76 14.44 -8.97 -18.53
N ARG A 77 13.98 -9.20 -19.75
CA ARG A 77 12.64 -8.83 -20.20
C ARG A 77 11.67 -9.91 -19.80
N VAL A 78 10.63 -9.54 -19.04
CA VAL A 78 9.68 -10.49 -18.49
C VAL A 78 8.26 -10.12 -18.89
N LEU A 79 7.49 -11.07 -19.41
CA LEU A 79 6.06 -10.89 -19.68
C LEU A 79 5.24 -11.39 -18.46
N SER A 80 4.49 -10.52 -17.81
CA SER A 80 3.55 -10.92 -16.76
C SER A 80 2.14 -11.05 -17.32
N VAL A 81 1.56 -12.26 -17.28
CA VAL A 81 0.18 -12.52 -17.68
C VAL A 81 -0.72 -12.48 -16.45
N GLN A 82 -1.52 -11.43 -16.33
CA GLN A 82 -2.24 -11.10 -15.09
C GLN A 82 -3.73 -11.38 -15.19
N LEU A 83 -4.25 -12.08 -14.18
CA LEU A 83 -5.67 -12.40 -13.99
C LEU A 83 -6.28 -11.70 -12.76
N GLY A 84 -5.45 -10.97 -12.00
CA GLY A 84 -5.80 -10.33 -10.75
C GLY A 84 -4.58 -10.08 -9.85
N TYR A 85 -4.87 -9.90 -8.55
CA TYR A 85 -3.94 -9.40 -7.54
C TYR A 85 -2.65 -10.21 -7.34
N PHE A 86 -2.67 -11.54 -7.48
CA PHE A 86 -1.46 -12.34 -7.26
C PHE A 86 -0.55 -12.39 -8.49
N GLY A 87 -1.10 -12.20 -9.69
CA GLY A 87 -0.31 -11.92 -10.90
C GLY A 87 0.43 -10.59 -10.81
N GLU A 88 -0.24 -9.54 -10.33
CA GLU A 88 0.36 -8.22 -10.05
C GLU A 88 1.53 -8.34 -9.07
N ARG A 89 1.33 -9.05 -7.95
CA ARG A 89 2.39 -9.31 -6.98
C ARG A 89 3.61 -10.01 -7.59
N PHE A 90 3.40 -11.01 -8.46
CA PHE A 90 4.53 -11.74 -9.03
C PHE A 90 5.35 -10.84 -9.98
N ALA A 91 4.70 -9.92 -10.70
CA ALA A 91 5.36 -8.86 -11.46
C ALA A 91 6.18 -7.94 -10.55
N GLU A 92 5.60 -7.42 -9.46
CA GLU A 92 6.29 -6.55 -8.50
C GLU A 92 7.56 -7.22 -7.93
N ILE A 93 7.48 -8.52 -7.62
CA ILE A 93 8.64 -9.29 -7.15
C ILE A 93 9.73 -9.34 -8.24
N ALA A 94 9.36 -9.59 -9.50
CA ALA A 94 10.33 -9.61 -10.60
C ALA A 94 10.98 -8.23 -10.82
N GLU A 95 10.20 -7.14 -10.79
CA GLU A 95 10.71 -5.77 -10.89
C GLU A 95 11.64 -5.41 -9.73
N HIS A 96 11.31 -5.85 -8.51
CA HIS A 96 12.16 -5.68 -7.33
C HIS A 96 13.55 -6.30 -7.53
N HIS A 97 13.64 -7.40 -8.27
CA HIS A 97 14.90 -8.06 -8.65
C HIS A 97 15.52 -7.51 -9.95
N GLY A 98 15.03 -6.37 -10.44
CA GLY A 98 15.63 -5.62 -11.55
C GLY A 98 15.19 -6.07 -12.94
N ALA A 99 14.22 -6.98 -13.06
CA ALA A 99 13.65 -7.33 -14.35
C ALA A 99 12.85 -6.16 -14.96
N VAL A 100 12.81 -6.09 -16.29
CA VAL A 100 11.95 -5.15 -17.03
C VAL A 100 10.66 -5.88 -17.38
N VAL A 101 9.58 -5.58 -16.64
CA VAL A 101 8.32 -6.31 -16.76
C VAL A 101 7.34 -5.60 -17.69
N ASP A 102 6.91 -6.31 -18.74
CA ASP A 102 5.76 -5.93 -19.55
C ASP A 102 4.51 -6.66 -19.05
N VAL A 103 3.40 -5.93 -18.91
CA VAL A 103 2.14 -6.49 -18.42
C VAL A 103 1.18 -6.80 -19.57
N LEU A 104 0.56 -7.99 -19.52
CA LEU A 104 -0.58 -8.38 -20.32
C LEU A 104 -1.69 -8.85 -19.36
N ALA A 105 -2.67 -7.98 -19.13
CA ALA A 105 -3.74 -8.23 -18.15
C ALA A 105 -5.10 -8.42 -18.82
N ALA A 106 -5.91 -9.33 -18.28
CA ALA A 106 -7.33 -9.40 -18.57
C ALA A 106 -8.12 -8.55 -17.56
N PRO A 107 -9.34 -8.09 -17.91
CA PRO A 107 -10.28 -7.60 -16.90
C PRO A 107 -10.45 -8.65 -15.78
N TRP A 108 -10.56 -8.20 -14.53
CA TRP A 108 -10.71 -9.11 -13.40
C TRP A 108 -11.95 -10.01 -13.59
N GLY A 109 -11.78 -11.31 -13.34
CA GLY A 109 -12.83 -12.33 -13.58
C GLY A 109 -12.75 -12.99 -14.95
N GLN A 110 -11.86 -12.54 -15.84
CA GLN A 110 -11.66 -13.10 -17.18
C GLN A 110 -10.25 -13.71 -17.31
N VAL A 111 -10.03 -14.41 -18.41
CA VAL A 111 -8.71 -14.96 -18.80
C VAL A 111 -8.12 -14.20 -19.97
N VAL A 112 -6.79 -14.10 -20.04
CA VAL A 112 -6.08 -13.59 -21.22
C VAL A 112 -6.17 -14.62 -22.35
N ASP A 113 -6.48 -14.16 -23.56
CA ASP A 113 -6.49 -15.00 -24.76
C ASP A 113 -5.07 -15.54 -25.04
N THR A 114 -4.96 -16.86 -25.23
CA THR A 114 -3.74 -17.55 -25.61
C THR A 114 -3.06 -16.92 -26.82
N ALA A 115 -3.81 -16.46 -27.82
CA ALA A 115 -3.27 -15.83 -29.02
C ALA A 115 -2.53 -14.52 -28.70
N LEU A 116 -3.09 -13.70 -27.81
CA LEU A 116 -2.46 -12.44 -27.38
C LEU A 116 -1.16 -12.67 -26.61
N ILE A 117 -1.09 -13.75 -25.83
CA ILE A 117 0.16 -14.16 -25.15
C ILE A 117 1.23 -14.48 -26.20
N THR A 118 0.90 -15.31 -27.20
CA THR A 118 1.85 -15.67 -28.26
C THR A 118 2.26 -14.49 -29.14
N GLU A 119 1.33 -13.59 -29.47
CA GLU A 119 1.61 -12.37 -30.23
C GLU A 119 2.59 -11.48 -29.48
N ARG A 120 2.36 -11.27 -28.17
CA ARG A 120 3.24 -10.44 -27.36
C ARG A 120 4.64 -11.05 -27.28
N LEU A 121 4.74 -12.37 -27.09
CA LEU A 121 6.02 -13.07 -26.99
C LEU A 121 6.88 -12.99 -28.25
N ALA A 122 6.32 -12.66 -29.41
CA ALA A 122 7.09 -12.41 -30.63
C ALA A 122 8.10 -11.26 -30.49
N ALA A 123 7.92 -10.36 -29.50
CA ALA A 123 8.86 -9.29 -29.19
C ALA A 123 10.14 -9.76 -28.47
N GLY A 124 10.24 -11.04 -28.08
CA GLY A 124 11.37 -11.62 -27.37
C GLY A 124 11.38 -11.31 -25.87
N TYR A 125 11.36 -12.36 -25.05
CA TYR A 125 11.37 -12.28 -23.58
C TYR A 125 12.29 -13.36 -23.00
N ASP A 126 12.87 -13.08 -21.83
CA ASP A 126 13.69 -14.02 -21.08
C ASP A 126 12.83 -14.94 -20.19
N ALA A 127 11.70 -14.43 -19.68
CA ALA A 127 10.74 -15.21 -18.91
C ALA A 127 9.29 -14.74 -19.10
N VAL A 128 8.35 -15.62 -18.75
CA VAL A 128 6.93 -15.33 -18.62
C VAL A 128 6.45 -15.75 -17.22
N LEU A 129 5.70 -14.88 -16.57
CA LEU A 129 5.09 -15.11 -15.25
C LEU A 129 3.61 -15.42 -15.43
N LEU A 130 3.16 -16.55 -14.89
CA LEU A 130 1.78 -17.01 -14.96
C LEU A 130 1.24 -17.27 -13.55
N THR A 131 -0.04 -16.99 -13.32
CA THR A 131 -0.76 -17.43 -12.11
C THR A 131 -1.80 -18.48 -12.51
N HIS A 132 -1.62 -19.72 -12.05
CA HIS A 132 -2.49 -20.83 -12.47
C HIS A 132 -3.90 -20.70 -11.88
N ASN A 133 -4.02 -20.26 -10.63
CA ASN A 133 -5.30 -20.06 -9.98
C ASN A 133 -5.30 -18.75 -9.19
N GLU A 134 -6.05 -17.77 -9.68
CA GLU A 134 -6.08 -16.41 -9.17
C GLU A 134 -7.17 -16.28 -8.10
N THR A 135 -6.77 -16.46 -6.84
CA THR A 135 -7.76 -16.48 -5.74
C THR A 135 -8.41 -15.13 -5.45
N SER A 136 -7.92 -14.01 -5.99
CA SER A 136 -8.59 -12.71 -5.84
C SER A 136 -9.83 -12.58 -6.74
N THR A 137 -9.80 -13.18 -7.93
CA THR A 137 -10.89 -13.12 -8.91
C THR A 137 -11.69 -14.41 -9.01
N GLY A 138 -11.15 -15.52 -8.51
CA GLY A 138 -11.75 -16.84 -8.61
C GLY A 138 -11.56 -17.50 -9.97
N VAL A 139 -10.58 -17.04 -10.76
CA VAL A 139 -10.28 -17.55 -12.10
C VAL A 139 -9.21 -18.65 -12.03
N VAL A 140 -9.40 -19.74 -12.76
CA VAL A 140 -8.34 -20.72 -13.07
C VAL A 140 -7.90 -20.54 -14.52
N ALA A 141 -6.59 -20.36 -14.70
CA ALA A 141 -5.97 -20.20 -16.01
C ALA A 141 -5.98 -21.52 -16.78
N PRO A 142 -6.15 -21.52 -18.11
CA PRO A 142 -5.98 -22.71 -18.94
C PRO A 142 -4.49 -23.03 -19.15
N LEU A 143 -3.77 -23.36 -18.06
CA LEU A 143 -2.30 -23.46 -18.01
C LEU A 143 -1.73 -24.39 -19.09
N ARG A 144 -2.35 -25.55 -19.33
CA ARG A 144 -1.94 -26.48 -20.41
C ARG A 144 -1.94 -25.81 -21.78
N ALA A 145 -3.00 -25.08 -22.12
CA ALA A 145 -3.11 -24.38 -23.40
C ALA A 145 -2.09 -23.23 -23.51
N TRP A 146 -1.93 -22.45 -22.44
CA TRP A 146 -0.94 -21.37 -22.39
C TRP A 146 0.49 -21.90 -22.53
N ALA A 147 0.89 -22.88 -21.73
CA ALA A 147 2.24 -23.42 -21.74
C ALA A 147 2.62 -24.04 -23.10
N GLN A 148 1.71 -24.81 -23.71
CA GLN A 148 1.92 -25.38 -25.04
C GLN A 148 2.07 -24.30 -26.11
N ALA A 149 1.22 -23.27 -26.09
CA ALA A 149 1.28 -22.18 -27.05
C ALA A 149 2.56 -21.32 -26.87
N ILE A 150 2.94 -21.02 -25.63
CA ILE A 150 4.17 -20.31 -25.30
C ILE A 150 5.39 -21.08 -25.81
N ARG A 151 5.47 -22.39 -25.54
CA ARG A 151 6.59 -23.23 -26.00
C ARG A 151 6.67 -23.36 -27.51
N ALA A 152 5.56 -23.29 -28.21
CA ALA A 152 5.53 -23.33 -29.67
C ALA A 152 6.18 -22.09 -30.32
N VAL A 153 6.26 -20.95 -29.61
CA VAL A 153 6.72 -19.67 -30.18
C VAL A 153 7.93 -19.06 -29.45
N SER A 154 8.28 -19.54 -28.26
CA SER A 154 9.33 -18.96 -27.42
C SER A 154 10.05 -20.01 -26.56
N ASP A 155 11.35 -19.80 -26.33
CA ASP A 155 12.16 -20.59 -25.42
C ASP A 155 12.31 -19.96 -24.02
N CYS A 156 11.67 -18.80 -23.78
CA CYS A 156 11.72 -18.07 -22.50
C CYS A 156 11.36 -18.94 -21.29
N LEU A 157 11.86 -18.66 -20.09
CA LEU A 157 11.49 -19.43 -18.89
C LEU A 157 9.99 -19.29 -18.58
N ILE A 158 9.29 -20.40 -18.29
CA ILE A 158 7.89 -20.38 -17.84
C ILE A 158 7.85 -20.54 -16.31
N LEU A 159 7.50 -19.45 -15.61
CA LEU A 159 7.48 -19.37 -14.16
C LEU A 159 6.04 -19.25 -13.67
N VAL A 160 5.57 -20.20 -12.85
CA VAL A 160 4.15 -20.34 -12.54
C VAL A 160 3.87 -20.29 -11.03
N ASP A 161 2.99 -19.38 -10.62
CA ASP A 161 2.36 -19.43 -9.30
C ASP A 161 1.26 -20.49 -9.31
N VAL A 162 1.48 -21.57 -8.54
CA VAL A 162 0.51 -22.65 -8.28
C VAL A 162 0.11 -22.71 -6.80
N VAL A 163 0.31 -21.63 -6.04
CA VAL A 163 0.12 -21.54 -4.58
C VAL A 163 -1.26 -22.03 -4.16
N SER A 164 -2.28 -21.72 -4.96
CA SER A 164 -3.67 -22.04 -4.66
C SER A 164 -4.29 -23.11 -5.55
N SER A 165 -3.51 -23.74 -6.43
CA SER A 165 -3.93 -24.85 -7.29
C SER A 165 -3.27 -26.18 -6.94
N LEU A 166 -2.05 -26.18 -6.37
CA LEU A 166 -1.33 -27.41 -6.03
C LEU A 166 -2.19 -28.33 -5.15
N ALA A 167 -2.30 -29.60 -5.53
CA ALA A 167 -3.18 -30.63 -4.96
C ALA A 167 -4.69 -30.52 -5.28
N ALA A 168 -5.19 -29.41 -5.84
CA ALA A 168 -6.59 -29.25 -6.22
C ALA A 168 -6.84 -29.22 -7.74
N VAL A 169 -5.80 -28.92 -8.52
CA VAL A 169 -5.83 -28.89 -9.99
C VAL A 169 -4.57 -29.56 -10.51
N GLU A 170 -4.70 -30.30 -11.60
CA GLU A 170 -3.58 -30.87 -12.34
C GLU A 170 -2.61 -29.76 -12.78
N ILE A 171 -1.30 -29.96 -12.56
CA ILE A 171 -0.25 -29.01 -12.96
C ILE A 171 0.45 -29.48 -14.24
N GLY A 172 0.96 -30.72 -14.26
CA GLY A 172 1.67 -31.28 -15.42
C GLY A 172 3.04 -30.65 -15.68
N PHE A 173 3.85 -30.44 -14.63
CA PHE A 173 5.09 -29.65 -14.71
C PHE A 173 6.06 -30.09 -15.81
N ASP A 174 6.44 -31.37 -15.85
CA ASP A 174 7.37 -31.89 -16.87
C ASP A 174 6.72 -31.92 -18.26
N GLU A 175 5.46 -32.37 -18.33
CA GLU A 175 4.71 -32.50 -19.58
C GLU A 175 4.53 -31.15 -20.29
N LEU A 176 4.31 -30.08 -19.52
CA LEU A 176 4.12 -28.72 -20.03
C LEU A 176 5.43 -27.96 -20.23
N GLY A 177 6.58 -28.55 -19.87
CA GLY A 177 7.89 -27.90 -19.99
C GLY A 177 8.00 -26.62 -19.15
N LEU A 178 7.44 -26.63 -17.94
CA LEU A 178 7.55 -25.52 -16.99
C LEU A 178 8.97 -25.45 -16.41
N ASP A 179 9.43 -24.24 -16.07
CA ASP A 179 10.77 -24.03 -15.55
C ASP A 179 10.81 -23.91 -14.03
N ALA A 180 9.82 -23.23 -13.46
CA ALA A 180 9.60 -23.22 -12.01
C ALA A 180 8.11 -23.09 -11.68
N ALA A 181 7.67 -23.78 -10.63
CA ALA A 181 6.31 -23.69 -10.12
C ALA A 181 6.31 -23.62 -8.60
N VAL A 182 5.58 -22.64 -8.04
CA VAL A 182 5.58 -22.35 -6.60
C VAL A 182 4.23 -22.69 -5.98
N GLY A 183 4.23 -23.68 -5.08
CA GLY A 183 3.09 -24.08 -4.24
C GLY A 183 3.30 -23.73 -2.76
N VAL A 184 2.29 -24.03 -1.92
CA VAL A 184 2.38 -23.77 -0.47
C VAL A 184 1.56 -24.77 0.34
N THR A 185 1.87 -24.93 1.63
CA THR A 185 1.21 -25.91 2.52
C THR A 185 -0.20 -25.51 2.98
N GLN A 186 -0.44 -24.22 3.25
CA GLN A 186 -1.69 -23.73 3.89
C GLN A 186 -2.89 -23.49 2.96
N LYS A 187 -2.88 -24.08 1.77
CA LYS A 187 -3.95 -23.98 0.77
C LYS A 187 -4.61 -25.34 0.60
N ALA A 188 -4.72 -25.88 -0.61
CA ALA A 188 -5.40 -27.14 -0.87
C ALA A 188 -4.76 -28.37 -0.21
N LEU A 189 -3.47 -28.29 0.17
CA LEU A 189 -2.80 -29.30 0.99
C LEU A 189 -3.31 -29.38 2.43
N ALA A 190 -4.09 -28.40 2.90
CA ALA A 190 -4.65 -28.33 4.25
C ALA A 190 -3.61 -28.61 5.37
N CYS A 191 -2.41 -28.04 5.21
CA CYS A 191 -1.28 -28.21 6.11
C CYS A 191 -0.90 -26.84 6.73
N PRO A 192 -0.37 -26.78 7.96
CA PRO A 192 0.02 -25.52 8.59
C PRO A 192 0.95 -24.65 7.70
N PRO A 193 0.84 -23.30 7.76
CA PRO A 193 1.70 -22.42 6.99
C PRO A 193 3.15 -22.50 7.46
N GLY A 194 4.09 -22.35 6.53
CA GLY A 194 5.53 -22.28 6.86
C GLY A 194 6.46 -22.88 5.82
N LEU A 195 5.94 -23.55 4.79
CA LEU A 195 6.74 -24.07 3.69
C LEU A 195 6.20 -23.59 2.33
N SER A 196 7.10 -23.06 1.52
CA SER A 196 6.90 -22.93 0.08
C SER A 196 7.46 -24.16 -0.62
N LEU A 197 6.73 -24.68 -1.60
CA LEU A 197 7.10 -25.90 -2.33
C LEU A 197 7.44 -25.51 -3.75
N VAL A 198 8.71 -25.63 -4.15
CA VAL A 198 9.16 -25.12 -5.45
C VAL A 198 9.63 -26.28 -6.33
N ALA A 199 8.88 -26.61 -7.37
CA ALA A 199 9.36 -27.49 -8.44
C ALA A 199 10.24 -26.68 -9.40
N VAL A 200 11.41 -27.22 -9.77
CA VAL A 200 12.38 -26.53 -10.63
C VAL A 200 12.94 -27.49 -11.67
N SER A 201 12.95 -27.08 -12.94
CA SER A 201 13.52 -27.88 -14.04
C SER A 201 15.05 -27.88 -13.98
N GLU A 202 15.70 -28.88 -14.58
CA GLU A 202 17.17 -28.91 -14.68
C GLU A 202 17.72 -27.70 -15.47
N ARG A 203 16.96 -27.22 -16.47
CA ARG A 203 17.31 -25.99 -17.21
C ARG A 203 17.30 -24.76 -16.30
N ALA A 204 16.26 -24.61 -15.48
CA ALA A 204 16.18 -23.52 -14.52
C ALA A 204 17.26 -23.63 -13.42
N LEU A 205 17.60 -24.84 -12.97
CA LEU A 205 18.71 -25.05 -12.01
C LEU A 205 20.07 -24.69 -12.62
N ALA A 206 20.29 -24.97 -13.90
CA ALA A 206 21.49 -24.53 -14.61
C ALA A 206 21.59 -23.00 -14.64
N ARG A 207 20.49 -22.30 -14.98
CA ARG A 207 20.41 -20.83 -14.92
C ARG A 207 20.61 -20.30 -13.49
N ALA A 208 20.08 -20.97 -12.48
CA ALA A 208 20.24 -20.60 -11.08
C ALA A 208 21.68 -20.74 -10.55
N ALA A 209 22.49 -21.61 -11.19
CA ALA A 209 23.88 -21.84 -10.81
C ALA A 209 24.87 -20.83 -11.43
N GLU A 210 24.44 -20.03 -12.40
CA GLU A 210 25.26 -18.99 -13.00
C GLU A 210 25.60 -17.89 -11.97
N PRO A 211 26.82 -17.29 -12.00
CA PRO A 211 27.19 -16.21 -11.10
C PRO A 211 26.27 -14.98 -11.22
N GLY A 212 25.83 -14.41 -10.09
CA GLY A 212 24.99 -13.22 -10.07
C GLY A 212 24.64 -12.73 -8.65
N GLU A 213 23.91 -11.61 -8.54
CA GLU A 213 23.44 -11.00 -7.28
C GLU A 213 22.22 -11.75 -6.68
N GLY A 214 22.29 -13.08 -6.63
CA GLY A 214 21.21 -13.92 -6.11
C GLY A 214 21.09 -13.89 -4.58
N SER A 215 19.97 -14.39 -4.06
CA SER A 215 19.74 -14.47 -2.61
C SER A 215 20.63 -15.53 -1.95
N TYR A 216 21.20 -15.22 -0.78
CA TYR A 216 21.93 -16.21 0.03
C TYR A 216 20.99 -17.30 0.57
N TYR A 217 19.90 -16.89 1.25
CA TYR A 217 18.97 -17.81 1.91
C TYR A 217 18.01 -18.50 0.94
N LEU A 218 17.56 -17.79 -0.10
CA LEU A 218 16.56 -18.28 -1.06
C LEU A 218 17.17 -18.83 -2.35
N SER A 219 18.47 -19.15 -2.35
CA SER A 219 19.16 -19.73 -3.53
C SER A 219 18.59 -21.11 -3.88
N LEU A 220 17.94 -21.23 -5.04
CA LEU A 220 17.42 -22.51 -5.54
C LEU A 220 18.53 -23.50 -5.89
N ALA A 221 19.67 -23.03 -6.40
CA ALA A 221 20.81 -23.89 -6.71
C ALA A 221 21.37 -24.57 -5.46
N ARG A 222 21.57 -23.82 -4.37
CA ARG A 222 22.02 -24.37 -3.07
C ARG A 222 20.98 -25.31 -2.47
N ALA A 223 19.70 -24.96 -2.58
CA ALA A 223 18.62 -25.81 -2.11
C ALA A 223 18.58 -27.15 -2.86
N ALA A 224 18.74 -27.14 -4.18
CA ALA A 224 18.77 -28.35 -5.00
C ALA A 224 19.99 -29.23 -4.72
N GLU A 225 21.18 -28.64 -4.54
CA GLU A 225 22.38 -29.38 -4.13
C GLU A 225 22.14 -30.18 -2.84
N HIS A 226 21.55 -29.52 -1.83
CA HIS A 226 21.28 -30.16 -0.53
C HIS A 226 20.13 -31.17 -0.61
N ALA A 227 19.08 -30.87 -1.38
CA ALA A 227 17.95 -31.77 -1.60
C ALA A 227 18.40 -33.09 -2.26
N ARG A 228 19.33 -33.02 -3.23
CA ARG A 228 19.95 -34.21 -3.84
C ARG A 228 20.76 -35.04 -2.84
N ALA A 229 21.28 -34.42 -1.79
CA ALA A 229 21.92 -35.10 -0.66
C ALA A 229 20.93 -35.57 0.43
N GLY A 230 19.63 -35.50 0.17
CA GLY A 230 18.57 -35.90 1.11
C GLY A 230 18.41 -34.98 2.31
N THR A 231 18.84 -33.72 2.21
CA THR A 231 18.77 -32.74 3.31
C THR A 231 18.34 -31.36 2.83
N THR A 232 18.32 -30.39 3.74
CA THR A 232 18.01 -28.97 3.45
C THR A 232 19.26 -28.12 3.66
N THR A 233 19.33 -26.96 3.01
CA THR A 233 20.50 -26.06 3.12
C THR A 233 20.68 -25.54 4.55
N TYR A 234 19.57 -25.16 5.18
CA TYR A 234 19.52 -24.62 6.54
C TYR A 234 18.51 -25.42 7.37
N THR A 235 18.49 -25.19 8.68
CA THR A 235 17.49 -25.81 9.57
C THR A 235 16.06 -25.48 9.09
N PRO A 236 15.25 -26.47 8.71
CA PRO A 236 13.91 -26.23 8.17
C PRO A 236 12.86 -26.14 9.29
N ALA A 237 11.64 -25.71 8.95
CA ALA A 237 10.46 -25.83 9.81
C ALA A 237 10.03 -27.31 9.96
N LEU A 238 10.76 -28.07 10.78
CA LEU A 238 10.61 -29.51 10.93
C LEU A 238 9.21 -29.95 11.38
N SER A 239 8.57 -29.20 12.29
CA SER A 239 7.19 -29.48 12.71
C SER A 239 6.19 -29.39 11.55
N VAL A 240 6.41 -28.48 10.61
CA VAL A 240 5.57 -28.33 9.41
C VAL A 240 5.88 -29.45 8.40
N LEU A 241 7.12 -29.94 8.32
CA LEU A 241 7.47 -31.11 7.51
C LEU A 241 6.77 -32.39 7.99
N TYR A 242 6.66 -32.62 9.30
CA TYR A 242 5.89 -33.75 9.83
C TYR A 242 4.40 -33.68 9.47
N ALA A 243 3.82 -32.48 9.58
CA ALA A 243 2.45 -32.24 9.17
C ALA A 243 2.28 -32.45 7.65
N LEU A 244 3.22 -31.97 6.85
CA LEU A 244 3.21 -32.16 5.39
C LEU A 244 3.26 -33.63 5.01
N ASP A 245 4.12 -34.44 5.63
CA ASP A 245 4.18 -35.89 5.38
C ASP A 245 2.82 -36.56 5.64
N THR A 246 2.17 -36.21 6.75
CA THR A 246 0.84 -36.73 7.10
C THR A 246 -0.24 -36.28 6.11
N ALA A 247 -0.22 -35.01 5.69
CA ALA A 247 -1.16 -34.48 4.70
C ALA A 247 -0.98 -35.14 3.33
N LEU A 248 0.26 -35.35 2.89
CA LEU A 248 0.58 -36.01 1.63
C LEU A 248 0.18 -37.49 1.65
N ALA A 249 0.38 -38.19 2.77
CA ALA A 249 -0.08 -39.57 2.93
C ALA A 249 -1.61 -39.68 2.85
N ALA A 250 -2.35 -38.69 3.36
CA ALA A 250 -3.80 -38.64 3.24
C ALA A 250 -4.25 -38.44 1.78
N ILE A 251 -3.59 -37.54 1.04
CA ILE A 251 -3.85 -37.31 -0.39
C ILE A 251 -3.50 -38.55 -1.21
N GLU A 252 -2.37 -39.19 -0.94
CA GLU A 252 -1.95 -40.44 -1.58
C GLU A 252 -2.99 -41.55 -1.37
N LYS A 253 -3.54 -41.66 -0.16
CA LYS A 253 -4.59 -42.63 0.18
C LYS A 253 -5.92 -42.33 -0.54
N GLU A 254 -6.28 -41.06 -0.70
CA GLU A 254 -7.48 -40.65 -1.44
C GLU A 254 -7.31 -40.85 -2.96
N GLY A 255 -6.09 -40.64 -3.47
CA GLY A 255 -5.78 -40.55 -4.89
C GLY A 255 -5.86 -39.11 -5.39
N VAL A 256 -4.84 -38.65 -6.10
CA VAL A 256 -4.71 -37.23 -6.48
C VAL A 256 -5.84 -36.76 -7.41
N GLU A 257 -6.26 -37.59 -8.35
CA GLU A 257 -7.37 -37.30 -9.26
C GLU A 257 -8.70 -37.23 -8.52
N ALA A 258 -8.91 -38.10 -7.53
CA ALA A 258 -10.11 -38.07 -6.69
C ALA A 258 -10.16 -36.78 -5.84
N VAL A 259 -9.01 -36.31 -5.36
CA VAL A 259 -8.88 -35.02 -4.68
C VAL A 259 -9.25 -33.87 -5.62
N TRP A 260 -8.75 -33.86 -6.86
CA TRP A 260 -9.12 -32.83 -7.86
C TRP A 260 -10.62 -32.85 -8.14
N GLU A 261 -11.19 -34.03 -8.35
CA GLU A 261 -12.62 -34.17 -8.64
C GLU A 261 -13.47 -33.72 -7.45
N ARG A 262 -13.04 -34.00 -6.22
CA ARG A 262 -13.71 -33.54 -5.01
C ARG A 262 -13.73 -32.02 -4.93
N HIS A 263 -12.60 -31.35 -5.13
CA HIS A 263 -12.54 -29.88 -5.16
C HIS A 263 -13.47 -29.31 -6.24
N ALA A 264 -13.42 -29.86 -7.47
CA ALA A 264 -14.26 -29.41 -8.58
C ALA A 264 -15.76 -29.59 -8.31
N ARG A 265 -16.18 -30.73 -7.71
CA ARG A 265 -17.58 -30.98 -7.31
C ARG A 265 -18.05 -30.01 -6.23
N THR A 266 -17.24 -29.77 -5.20
CA THR A 266 -17.56 -28.84 -4.12
C THR A 266 -17.66 -27.40 -4.62
N ALA A 267 -16.76 -26.99 -5.52
CA ALA A 267 -16.77 -25.68 -6.15
C ALA A 267 -18.04 -25.45 -6.98
N ARG A 268 -18.43 -26.43 -7.81
CA ARG A 268 -19.69 -26.39 -8.58
C ARG A 268 -20.90 -26.24 -7.67
N ARG A 269 -20.99 -27.07 -6.62
CA ARG A 269 -22.07 -26.96 -5.63
C ARG A 269 -22.14 -25.57 -4.97
N CYS A 270 -20.99 -24.99 -4.64
CA CYS A 270 -20.91 -23.62 -4.11
C CYS A 270 -21.51 -22.61 -5.07
N ARG A 271 -21.09 -22.64 -6.34
CA ARG A 271 -21.61 -21.74 -7.38
C ARG A 271 -23.11 -21.92 -7.57
N ASP A 272 -23.58 -23.16 -7.68
CA ASP A 272 -25.00 -23.46 -7.87
C ASP A 272 -25.85 -22.98 -6.69
N ALA A 273 -25.39 -23.19 -5.45
CA ALA A 273 -26.07 -22.75 -4.25
C ALA A 273 -26.16 -21.22 -4.13
N LEU A 274 -25.14 -20.48 -4.59
CA LEU A 274 -25.13 -19.02 -4.63
C LEU A 274 -26.01 -18.48 -5.77
N ARG A 275 -25.92 -19.06 -6.97
CA ARG A 275 -26.75 -18.69 -8.13
C ARG A 275 -28.24 -18.92 -7.87
N ALA A 276 -28.59 -20.03 -7.21
CA ALA A 276 -29.98 -20.33 -6.81
C ALA A 276 -30.57 -19.28 -5.85
N ARG A 277 -29.73 -18.45 -5.24
CA ARG A 277 -30.11 -17.34 -4.35
C ARG A 277 -30.00 -15.97 -5.03
N GLY A 278 -29.84 -15.94 -6.35
CA GLY A 278 -29.76 -14.70 -7.14
C GLY A 278 -28.42 -13.98 -7.07
N LEU A 279 -27.37 -14.61 -6.54
CA LEU A 279 -26.04 -14.00 -6.45
C LEU A 279 -25.21 -14.24 -7.72
N VAL A 280 -24.40 -13.23 -8.06
CA VAL A 280 -23.60 -13.24 -9.30
C VAL A 280 -22.21 -13.81 -9.01
N VAL A 281 -21.97 -15.04 -9.45
CA VAL A 281 -20.61 -15.62 -9.50
C VAL A 281 -19.84 -14.93 -10.63
N VAL A 282 -18.63 -14.45 -10.35
CA VAL A 282 -17.95 -13.51 -11.26
C VAL A 282 -17.31 -14.17 -12.49
N PRO A 283 -16.49 -15.23 -12.36
CA PRO A 283 -15.89 -15.86 -13.53
C PRO A 283 -16.88 -16.68 -14.34
N ASP A 284 -16.61 -16.81 -15.64
CA ASP A 284 -17.30 -17.76 -16.50
C ASP A 284 -17.08 -19.20 -16.01
N GLU A 285 -18.04 -20.09 -16.27
CA GLU A 285 -18.00 -21.47 -15.75
C GLU A 285 -16.76 -22.24 -16.24
N ALA A 286 -16.32 -22.00 -17.48
CA ALA A 286 -15.15 -22.63 -18.08
C ALA A 286 -13.83 -22.28 -17.36
N HIS A 287 -13.78 -21.13 -16.69
CA HIS A 287 -12.59 -20.62 -16.01
C HIS A 287 -12.83 -20.41 -14.51
N SER A 288 -13.92 -20.98 -13.96
CA SER A 288 -14.23 -20.88 -12.54
C SER A 288 -13.33 -21.79 -11.71
N SER A 289 -12.65 -21.19 -10.73
CA SER A 289 -11.71 -21.89 -9.86
C SER A 289 -12.36 -23.06 -9.10
N PRO A 290 -11.67 -24.22 -9.01
CA PRO A 290 -12.09 -25.34 -8.18
C PRO A 290 -11.69 -25.18 -6.71
N THR A 291 -11.04 -24.08 -6.32
CA THR A 291 -10.59 -23.83 -4.93
C THR A 291 -11.19 -22.60 -4.26
N VAL A 292 -11.72 -21.66 -5.03
CA VAL A 292 -12.46 -20.51 -4.51
C VAL A 292 -13.61 -20.10 -5.43
N THR A 293 -14.73 -19.68 -4.85
CA THR A 293 -15.82 -19.02 -5.58
C THR A 293 -15.83 -17.53 -5.22
N ALA A 294 -15.66 -16.67 -6.24
CA ALA A 294 -15.85 -15.23 -6.12
C ALA A 294 -17.29 -14.87 -6.46
N VAL A 295 -18.00 -14.22 -5.55
CA VAL A 295 -19.39 -13.81 -5.72
C VAL A 295 -19.54 -12.33 -5.44
N ARG A 296 -20.12 -11.60 -6.39
CA ARG A 296 -20.36 -10.16 -6.31
C ARG A 296 -21.66 -9.90 -5.54
N LEU A 297 -21.60 -8.97 -4.59
CA LEU A 297 -22.76 -8.53 -3.83
C LEU A 297 -23.44 -7.36 -4.58
N PRO A 298 -24.77 -7.40 -4.79
CA PRO A 298 -25.47 -6.40 -5.62
C PRO A 298 -25.33 -4.93 -5.18
N ALA A 299 -25.10 -4.69 -3.88
CA ALA A 299 -25.01 -3.35 -3.30
C ALA A 299 -23.63 -3.07 -2.64
N GLY A 300 -22.60 -3.87 -2.96
CA GLY A 300 -21.32 -3.81 -2.24
C GLY A 300 -21.43 -4.29 -0.79
N GLY A 301 -20.55 -3.82 0.09
CA GLY A 301 -20.58 -4.15 1.52
C GLY A 301 -20.09 -5.56 1.86
N ALA A 302 -19.24 -6.17 1.03
CA ALA A 302 -18.70 -7.50 1.24
C ALA A 302 -17.91 -7.64 2.56
N VAL A 303 -17.23 -6.57 3.00
CA VAL A 303 -16.53 -6.55 4.31
C VAL A 303 -17.54 -6.61 5.46
N ARG A 304 -18.62 -5.84 5.39
CA ARG A 304 -19.71 -5.85 6.37
C ARG A 304 -20.43 -7.18 6.40
N VAL A 305 -20.79 -7.74 5.24
CA VAL A 305 -21.46 -9.04 5.16
C VAL A 305 -20.55 -10.16 5.68
N ARG A 306 -19.24 -10.12 5.39
CA ARG A 306 -18.27 -11.03 6.00
C ARG A 306 -18.25 -10.94 7.53
N GLU A 307 -18.32 -9.73 8.09
CA GLU A 307 -18.34 -9.53 9.55
C GLU A 307 -19.65 -10.05 10.18
N ALA A 308 -20.79 -9.80 9.53
CA ALA A 308 -22.09 -10.35 9.95
C ALA A 308 -22.10 -11.89 9.89
N LEU A 309 -21.56 -12.49 8.81
CA LEU A 309 -21.42 -13.94 8.69
C LEU A 309 -20.61 -14.56 9.83
N ALA A 310 -19.52 -13.91 10.24
CA ALA A 310 -18.68 -14.38 11.34
C ALA A 310 -19.39 -14.24 12.68
N ALA A 311 -20.06 -13.10 12.92
CA ALA A 311 -20.69 -12.78 14.20
C ALA A 311 -22.01 -13.55 14.44
N GLU A 312 -22.84 -13.68 13.41
CA GLU A 312 -24.22 -14.18 13.53
C GLU A 312 -24.35 -15.66 13.14
N HIS A 313 -23.45 -16.14 12.28
CA HIS A 313 -23.55 -17.47 11.68
C HIS A 313 -22.30 -18.35 11.88
N ASP A 314 -21.29 -17.87 12.61
CA ASP A 314 -19.98 -18.53 12.79
C ASP A 314 -19.40 -19.04 11.44
N THR A 315 -19.65 -18.26 10.39
CA THR A 315 -19.27 -18.55 9.00
C THR A 315 -18.20 -17.56 8.57
N TRP A 316 -17.03 -18.06 8.22
CA TRP A 316 -15.84 -17.24 7.98
C TRP A 316 -15.47 -17.31 6.51
N VAL A 317 -15.70 -16.23 5.76
CA VAL A 317 -15.31 -16.10 4.35
C VAL A 317 -14.24 -15.03 4.19
N SER A 318 -13.63 -14.93 3.01
CA SER A 318 -12.76 -13.80 2.69
C SER A 318 -13.56 -12.72 1.94
N SER A 319 -13.22 -11.46 2.14
CA SER A 319 -13.63 -10.39 1.21
C SER A 319 -12.67 -10.35 0.01
N GLY A 320 -13.02 -9.58 -1.02
CA GLY A 320 -12.19 -9.37 -2.20
C GLY A 320 -10.85 -8.70 -1.89
N ARG A 321 -10.04 -8.49 -2.93
CA ARG A 321 -8.74 -7.82 -2.84
C ARG A 321 -8.69 -6.71 -3.88
N GLY A 322 -7.77 -5.76 -3.69
CA GLY A 322 -7.58 -4.62 -4.60
C GLY A 322 -8.93 -3.95 -4.92
N PRO A 323 -9.28 -3.75 -6.19
CA PRO A 323 -10.52 -3.08 -6.61
C PRO A 323 -11.80 -3.82 -6.18
N TRP A 324 -11.75 -5.12 -5.85
CA TRP A 324 -12.94 -5.88 -5.45
C TRP A 324 -13.12 -6.01 -3.94
N LYS A 325 -12.33 -5.27 -3.14
CA LYS A 325 -12.24 -5.45 -1.67
C LYS A 325 -13.59 -5.46 -0.96
N ASP A 326 -14.50 -4.55 -1.33
CA ASP A 326 -15.84 -4.46 -0.73
C ASP A 326 -16.97 -4.88 -1.67
N GLU A 327 -16.67 -5.30 -2.90
CA GLU A 327 -17.68 -5.73 -3.87
C GLU A 327 -17.93 -7.25 -3.86
N VAL A 328 -16.90 -8.02 -3.52
CA VAL A 328 -16.88 -9.47 -3.73
C VAL A 328 -16.62 -10.22 -2.43
N LEU A 329 -17.40 -11.27 -2.19
CA LEU A 329 -17.05 -12.32 -1.22
C LEU A 329 -16.32 -13.45 -1.95
N ARG A 330 -15.32 -14.00 -1.28
CA ARG A 330 -14.51 -15.11 -1.76
C ARG A 330 -14.64 -16.29 -0.80
N ILE A 331 -15.32 -17.32 -1.26
CA ILE A 331 -15.64 -18.53 -0.51
C ILE A 331 -14.63 -19.60 -0.89
N GLY A 332 -13.73 -19.93 0.05
CA GLY A 332 -12.74 -20.99 -0.13
C GLY A 332 -13.34 -22.38 0.09
N HIS A 333 -12.96 -23.32 -0.76
CA HIS A 333 -13.34 -24.73 -0.69
C HIS A 333 -12.12 -25.67 -0.85
N MET A 334 -11.01 -25.27 -0.23
CA MET A 334 -9.72 -25.98 -0.21
C MET A 334 -9.61 -26.94 0.98
N GLY A 335 -9.04 -28.12 0.75
CA GLY A 335 -8.89 -29.15 1.78
C GLY A 335 -10.12 -30.06 1.88
N PRO A 336 -10.31 -30.83 2.97
CA PRO A 336 -11.44 -31.76 3.13
C PRO A 336 -12.74 -31.01 3.47
N VAL A 337 -13.25 -30.24 2.52
CA VAL A 337 -14.49 -29.47 2.69
C VAL A 337 -15.72 -30.33 2.38
N GLU A 338 -16.58 -30.46 3.39
CA GLU A 338 -17.87 -31.15 3.27
C GLU A 338 -18.89 -30.32 2.48
N PRO A 339 -19.65 -30.93 1.54
CA PRO A 339 -20.67 -30.24 0.74
C PRO A 339 -21.70 -29.45 1.57
N ALA A 340 -22.12 -30.01 2.72
CA ALA A 340 -23.09 -29.36 3.60
C ALA A 340 -22.59 -28.02 4.16
N GLY A 341 -21.28 -27.87 4.37
CA GLY A 341 -20.70 -26.62 4.86
C GLY A 341 -20.75 -25.51 3.82
N VAL A 342 -20.67 -25.86 2.54
CA VAL A 342 -20.80 -24.90 1.43
C VAL A 342 -22.25 -24.44 1.29
N ASP A 343 -23.23 -25.35 1.40
CA ASP A 343 -24.65 -24.98 1.36
C ASP A 343 -25.03 -24.07 2.53
N ALA A 344 -24.54 -24.39 3.73
CA ALA A 344 -24.74 -23.56 4.92
C ALA A 344 -24.13 -22.17 4.75
N CYS A 345 -22.95 -22.06 4.12
CA CYS A 345 -22.32 -20.78 3.81
C CYS A 345 -23.18 -19.95 2.85
N ALA A 346 -23.68 -20.56 1.77
CA ALA A 346 -24.56 -19.87 0.82
C ALA A 346 -25.88 -19.41 1.45
N ALA A 347 -26.46 -20.23 2.34
CA ALA A 347 -27.64 -19.87 3.11
C ALA A 347 -27.39 -18.70 4.06
N ALA A 348 -26.27 -18.70 4.78
CA ALA A 348 -25.89 -17.61 5.67
C ALA A 348 -25.66 -16.30 4.90
N ILE A 349 -25.03 -16.35 3.72
CA ILE A 349 -24.84 -15.16 2.88
C ILE A 349 -26.20 -14.54 2.49
N ALA A 350 -27.15 -15.36 2.03
CA ALA A 350 -28.49 -14.85 1.73
C ALA A 350 -29.19 -14.26 2.96
N ALA A 351 -29.12 -14.93 4.12
CA ALA A 351 -29.73 -14.43 5.35
C ALA A 351 -29.19 -13.05 5.77
N CYS A 352 -27.87 -12.82 5.67
CA CYS A 352 -27.28 -11.51 5.96
C CYS A 352 -27.72 -10.42 4.95
N LEU A 353 -27.95 -10.79 3.69
CA LEU A 353 -28.43 -9.86 2.67
C LEU A 353 -29.91 -9.51 2.86
N ASP A 354 -30.75 -10.49 3.22
CA ASP A 354 -32.18 -10.28 3.50
C ASP A 354 -32.39 -9.49 4.81
N GLY A 355 -31.59 -9.78 5.84
CA GLY A 355 -31.61 -9.04 7.11
C GLY A 355 -31.17 -7.58 7.00
N SER A 356 -30.41 -7.23 5.96
CA SER A 356 -30.00 -5.85 5.67
C SER A 356 -30.98 -5.05 4.81
N ALA A 357 -32.07 -5.68 4.34
CA ALA A 357 -33.24 -4.98 3.77
C ALA A 357 -34.18 -4.39 4.84
N GLY A 358 -33.93 -4.67 6.13
CA GLY A 358 -34.55 -4.03 7.30
C GLY A 358 -33.52 -3.25 8.11
N GLY A 359 -33.12 -2.07 7.62
CA GLY A 359 -32.15 -1.21 8.31
C GLY A 359 -32.60 -0.76 9.71
N PRO A 360 -31.68 -0.36 10.60
CA PRO A 360 -32.04 0.24 11.88
C PRO A 360 -32.83 1.54 11.64
N ALA A 361 -33.96 1.63 12.33
CA ALA A 361 -34.81 2.80 12.38
C ALA A 361 -34.03 4.05 12.78
N ALA A 362 -34.45 5.15 12.17
CA ALA A 362 -34.19 6.53 12.55
C ALA A 362 -33.91 6.69 14.06
N GLY A 363 -32.69 7.12 14.39
CA GLY A 363 -32.44 7.84 15.63
C GLY A 363 -33.20 9.17 15.60
N ALA A 364 -33.87 9.49 16.71
CA ALA A 364 -34.65 10.70 16.90
C ALA A 364 -33.90 12.00 16.47
N PRO A 365 -34.60 13.01 15.95
CA PRO A 365 -33.97 14.26 15.52
C PRO A 365 -33.43 15.03 16.73
N PRO A 366 -32.22 15.63 16.64
CA PRO A 366 -31.85 16.70 17.55
C PRO A 366 -32.74 17.93 17.31
N ALA A 367 -32.89 18.73 18.36
CA ALA A 367 -33.77 19.88 18.46
C ALA A 367 -33.61 20.90 17.31
N ALA A 368 -34.71 21.58 16.98
CA ALA A 368 -34.81 22.62 15.97
C ALA A 368 -33.72 23.71 16.13
N GLY A 369 -32.67 23.62 15.31
CA GLY A 369 -31.72 24.69 15.00
C GLY A 369 -31.85 25.09 13.53
N ALA A 370 -31.41 26.30 13.18
CA ALA A 370 -31.48 26.85 11.83
C ALA A 370 -31.02 25.86 10.75
N ALA A 371 -31.73 25.79 9.61
CA ALA A 371 -31.44 24.83 8.55
C ALA A 371 -30.03 25.05 7.97
N LEU A 372 -29.20 24.01 8.02
CA LEU A 372 -27.88 24.01 7.39
C LEU A 372 -28.00 23.51 5.94
N ASP A 373 -27.54 24.32 5.00
CA ASP A 373 -27.47 24.00 3.56
C ASP A 373 -26.08 23.47 3.22
N VAL A 374 -25.99 22.44 2.38
CA VAL A 374 -24.72 21.81 1.97
C VAL A 374 -24.59 21.92 0.46
N ARG A 375 -23.46 22.47 0.02
CA ARG A 375 -23.12 22.62 -1.40
C ARG A 375 -21.77 21.98 -1.70
N GLY A 376 -21.60 21.54 -2.94
CA GLY A 376 -20.34 21.03 -3.45
C GLY A 376 -19.97 21.76 -4.74
N THR A 377 -18.71 22.20 -4.82
CA THR A 377 -18.14 22.84 -6.00
C THR A 377 -17.02 21.95 -6.56
N ASP A 378 -16.97 21.74 -7.88
CA ASP A 378 -16.09 20.75 -8.50
C ASP A 378 -14.66 21.27 -8.81
N GLY A 379 -14.37 22.54 -8.54
CA GLY A 379 -13.06 23.15 -8.80
C GLY A 379 -12.82 24.42 -7.98
N ALA A 380 -11.56 24.70 -7.65
CA ALA A 380 -11.18 25.84 -6.80
C ALA A 380 -11.59 27.20 -7.37
N ASP A 381 -11.66 27.31 -8.70
CA ASP A 381 -12.09 28.53 -9.41
C ASP A 381 -13.54 28.92 -9.10
N GLY A 382 -14.38 27.95 -8.72
CA GLY A 382 -15.78 28.18 -8.37
C GLY A 382 -16.02 28.69 -6.94
N LEU A 383 -14.98 28.75 -6.11
CA LEU A 383 -15.11 29.15 -4.70
C LEU A 383 -15.45 30.64 -4.55
N GLY A 384 -16.39 30.96 -3.66
CA GLY A 384 -16.77 32.34 -3.34
C GLY A 384 -15.73 33.06 -2.48
N PRO A 385 -15.72 34.41 -2.47
CA PRO A 385 -14.77 35.20 -1.66
C PRO A 385 -14.93 35.02 -0.15
N ASP A 386 -16.09 34.55 0.31
CA ASP A 386 -16.37 34.25 1.73
C ASP A 386 -15.64 32.99 2.24
N TRP A 387 -15.09 32.16 1.36
CA TRP A 387 -14.20 31.05 1.72
C TRP A 387 -12.97 31.52 2.50
N ASP A 388 -12.23 32.50 1.96
CA ASP A 388 -11.04 33.04 2.63
C ASP A 388 -11.43 33.79 3.92
N GLY A 389 -12.66 34.33 3.98
CA GLY A 389 -13.24 34.87 5.21
C GLY A 389 -13.40 33.81 6.31
N LEU A 390 -13.86 32.60 5.95
CA LEU A 390 -13.92 31.47 6.89
C LEU A 390 -12.52 31.02 7.33
N VAL A 391 -11.58 30.90 6.38
CA VAL A 391 -10.17 30.53 6.65
C VAL A 391 -9.54 31.48 7.66
N ALA A 392 -9.67 32.79 7.43
CA ALA A 392 -9.13 33.82 8.32
C ALA A 392 -9.79 33.79 9.72
N ARG A 393 -11.12 33.67 9.78
CA ARG A 393 -11.88 33.63 11.04
C ARG A 393 -11.53 32.42 11.90
N LEU A 394 -11.21 31.29 11.28
CA LEU A 394 -10.83 30.05 11.97
C LEU A 394 -9.31 29.91 12.14
N ASP A 395 -8.54 30.95 11.81
CA ASP A 395 -7.07 30.96 11.93
C ASP A 395 -6.43 29.75 11.23
N ALA A 396 -6.96 29.39 10.06
CA ALA A 396 -6.46 28.28 9.27
C ALA A 396 -5.29 28.69 8.38
N PRO A 397 -4.29 27.79 8.21
CA PRO A 397 -3.08 28.13 7.47
C PRO A 397 -3.34 28.31 5.98
N VAL A 398 -2.35 28.90 5.28
CA VAL A 398 -2.39 29.19 3.84
C VAL A 398 -2.90 28.03 2.97
N PHE A 399 -2.67 26.79 3.40
CA PHE A 399 -3.11 25.56 2.73
C PHE A 399 -4.63 25.43 2.51
N HIS A 400 -5.42 26.25 3.20
CA HIS A 400 -6.88 26.30 3.05
C HIS A 400 -7.36 27.48 2.20
N THR A 401 -6.50 28.43 1.83
CA THR A 401 -6.90 29.61 1.06
C THR A 401 -7.26 29.26 -0.38
N ARG A 402 -8.15 30.04 -1.00
CA ARG A 402 -8.52 29.84 -2.41
C ARG A 402 -7.32 29.88 -3.33
N ALA A 403 -6.40 30.82 -3.12
CA ALA A 403 -5.19 30.96 -3.91
C ALA A 403 -4.34 29.68 -3.88
N PHE A 404 -4.18 29.09 -2.69
CA PHE A 404 -3.45 27.83 -2.53
C PHE A 404 -4.18 26.66 -3.19
N LEU A 405 -5.47 26.50 -2.92
CA LEU A 405 -6.26 25.38 -3.46
C LEU A 405 -6.29 25.41 -5.00
N ARG A 406 -6.42 26.60 -5.58
CA ARG A 406 -6.37 26.83 -7.03
C ARG A 406 -5.01 26.50 -7.63
N ALA A 407 -3.94 27.06 -7.08
CA ALA A 407 -2.58 26.76 -7.53
C ALA A 407 -2.27 25.27 -7.43
N TYR A 408 -2.73 24.61 -6.36
CA TYR A 408 -2.52 23.18 -6.14
C TYR A 408 -3.30 22.30 -7.12
N GLU A 409 -4.51 22.72 -7.51
CA GLU A 409 -5.31 22.01 -8.51
C GLU A 409 -4.74 22.14 -9.93
N HIS A 410 -4.30 23.34 -10.32
CA HIS A 410 -3.69 23.59 -11.64
C HIS A 410 -2.27 23.03 -11.76
N HIS A 411 -1.52 23.07 -10.67
CA HIS A 411 -0.12 22.69 -10.62
C HIS A 411 0.12 21.71 -9.45
N PRO A 412 -0.47 20.50 -9.53
CA PRO A 412 -0.39 19.53 -8.44
C PRO A 412 1.04 19.09 -8.20
N VAL A 413 1.62 19.58 -7.10
CA VAL A 413 2.94 19.12 -6.61
C VAL A 413 2.89 17.68 -6.09
N GLN A 414 1.68 17.13 -5.87
CA GLN A 414 1.43 15.71 -5.64
C GLN A 414 0.24 15.25 -6.47
N ARG A 415 0.21 13.95 -6.80
CA ARG A 415 -0.96 13.37 -7.48
C ARG A 415 -2.18 13.43 -6.57
N ILE A 416 -3.14 14.26 -6.97
CA ILE A 416 -4.50 14.30 -6.46
C ILE A 416 -5.48 14.02 -7.60
N SER A 417 -6.65 13.50 -7.26
CA SER A 417 -7.76 13.27 -8.19
C SER A 417 -9.10 13.59 -7.52
N GLU A 418 -10.15 13.74 -8.33
CA GLU A 418 -11.52 13.99 -7.88
C GLU A 418 -11.68 15.20 -6.95
N PRO A 419 -11.10 16.38 -7.28
CA PRO A 419 -11.21 17.55 -6.42
C PRO A 419 -12.69 17.92 -6.23
N ARG A 420 -13.09 18.15 -4.99
CA ARG A 420 -14.40 18.71 -4.66
C ARG A 420 -14.33 19.54 -3.39
N TYR A 421 -15.05 20.64 -3.36
CA TYR A 421 -15.04 21.59 -2.26
C TYR A 421 -16.42 21.62 -1.63
N LEU A 422 -16.51 21.11 -0.40
CA LEU A 422 -17.74 21.06 0.37
C LEU A 422 -17.92 22.37 1.13
N GLU A 423 -19.11 22.95 1.07
CA GLU A 423 -19.50 24.19 1.73
C GLU A 423 -20.76 23.95 2.56
N VAL A 424 -20.71 24.30 3.85
CA VAL A 424 -21.88 24.27 4.74
C VAL A 424 -22.27 25.71 5.07
N ARG A 425 -23.52 26.06 4.80
CA ARG A 425 -24.07 27.38 5.03
C ARG A 425 -25.17 27.38 6.09
N ARG A 426 -25.17 28.40 6.94
CA ARG A 426 -26.24 28.72 7.89
C ARG A 426 -26.77 30.10 7.56
N ASP A 427 -28.05 30.21 7.20
CA ASP A 427 -28.67 31.49 6.81
C ASP A 427 -27.91 32.26 5.72
N GLY A 428 -27.29 31.53 4.78
CA GLY A 428 -26.49 32.08 3.67
C GLY A 428 -25.02 32.33 3.99
N GLU A 429 -24.63 32.32 5.27
CA GLU A 429 -23.23 32.47 5.70
C GLU A 429 -22.48 31.13 5.63
N LEU A 430 -21.27 31.14 5.08
CA LEU A 430 -20.38 29.97 5.09
C LEU A 430 -19.83 29.71 6.50
N VAL A 431 -20.24 28.59 7.11
CA VAL A 431 -19.91 28.22 8.49
C VAL A 431 -19.05 26.96 8.60
N ALA A 432 -18.97 26.15 7.54
CA ALA A 432 -18.01 25.06 7.43
C ALA A 432 -17.56 24.84 5.98
N ALA A 433 -16.36 24.30 5.79
CA ALA A 433 -15.85 23.95 4.48
C ALA A 433 -14.83 22.80 4.53
N ALA A 434 -14.68 22.08 3.42
CA ALA A 434 -13.57 21.12 3.26
C ALA A 434 -13.21 20.94 1.78
N PRO A 435 -11.93 21.14 1.40
CA PRO A 435 -11.43 20.60 0.15
C PRO A 435 -11.22 19.08 0.31
N THR A 436 -11.80 18.29 -0.57
CA THR A 436 -11.68 16.83 -0.58
C THR A 436 -10.95 16.39 -1.84
N TYR A 437 -9.92 15.58 -1.66
CA TYR A 437 -9.14 15.00 -2.76
C TYR A 437 -8.93 13.51 -2.54
N LEU A 438 -9.06 12.71 -3.60
CA LEU A 438 -8.48 11.37 -3.61
C LEU A 438 -6.96 11.49 -3.73
N GLN A 439 -6.26 10.95 -2.75
CA GLN A 439 -4.81 11.09 -2.63
C GLN A 439 -4.21 9.89 -1.89
N GLY A 440 -2.97 9.54 -2.22
CA GLY A 440 -2.26 8.41 -1.61
C GLY A 440 -1.68 8.72 -0.23
N ASP A 441 -0.99 7.74 0.35
CA ASP A 441 -0.22 7.86 1.61
C ASP A 441 1.28 7.81 1.36
N PRO A 442 1.87 8.87 0.77
CA PRO A 442 3.28 8.90 0.40
C PRO A 442 4.27 8.73 1.56
N LEU A 443 3.81 8.85 2.81
CA LEU A 443 4.66 8.73 4.00
C LEU A 443 4.39 7.42 4.77
N GLY A 444 3.46 6.59 4.30
CA GLY A 444 3.07 5.35 4.97
C GLY A 444 2.42 5.55 6.35
N LEU A 445 1.98 6.77 6.68
CA LEU A 445 1.48 7.09 8.03
C LEU A 445 -0.02 6.83 8.18
N LEU A 446 -0.77 6.60 7.11
CA LEU A 446 -2.15 6.08 7.07
C LEU A 446 -2.23 4.57 6.82
N GLY A 447 -1.09 3.93 6.53
CA GLY A 447 -1.01 2.47 6.38
C GLY A 447 -1.83 1.99 5.19
N MET A 448 -1.91 2.84 4.17
CA MET A 448 -2.50 2.53 2.88
C MET A 448 -1.47 1.75 2.05
N ALA A 449 -1.93 0.86 1.18
CA ALA A 449 -1.08 0.15 0.24
C ALA A 449 -0.57 1.10 -0.86
N ASP A 450 0.50 0.73 -1.55
CA ASP A 450 0.97 1.47 -2.71
C ASP A 450 -0.13 1.54 -3.79
N GLY A 451 -0.43 2.74 -4.25
CA GLY A 451 -1.51 3.01 -5.21
C GLY A 451 -2.92 3.13 -4.60
N GLU A 452 -3.12 2.77 -3.34
CA GLU A 452 -4.38 3.04 -2.62
C GLU A 452 -4.55 4.56 -2.45
N GLN A 453 -5.78 5.05 -2.64
CA GLN A 453 -6.15 6.44 -2.42
C GLN A 453 -7.20 6.53 -1.30
N ALA A 454 -7.12 7.60 -0.52
CA ALA A 454 -8.10 7.97 0.48
C ALA A 454 -8.67 9.34 0.14
N LEU A 455 -9.96 9.55 0.41
CA LEU A 455 -10.58 10.86 0.27
C LEU A 455 -10.27 11.70 1.51
N LEU A 456 -9.23 12.52 1.44
CA LEU A 456 -8.76 13.28 2.59
C LEU A 456 -8.99 14.78 2.42
N SER A 457 -9.19 15.45 3.56
CA SER A 457 -9.17 16.90 3.68
C SER A 457 -8.12 17.35 4.71
N PRO A 458 -7.32 18.38 4.43
CA PRO A 458 -7.01 18.87 3.10
C PRO A 458 -5.97 17.93 2.43
N MET A 459 -5.01 18.44 1.66
CA MET A 459 -3.89 17.64 1.15
C MET A 459 -2.96 17.08 2.25
N TRP A 460 -2.48 15.87 2.03
CA TRP A 460 -1.71 15.06 2.97
C TRP A 460 -0.36 15.68 3.38
N HIS A 461 0.25 16.46 2.49
CA HIS A 461 1.53 17.15 2.74
C HIS A 461 1.39 18.52 3.40
N SER A 462 0.20 18.91 3.83
CA SER A 462 0.05 20.03 4.75
C SER A 462 0.79 19.72 6.05
N PRO A 463 1.86 20.45 6.43
CA PRO A 463 2.51 20.22 7.72
C PRO A 463 1.54 20.48 8.88
N ASP A 464 0.55 21.37 8.72
CA ASP A 464 -0.55 21.62 9.64
C ASP A 464 -1.87 21.83 8.88
N SER A 465 -3.00 21.54 9.51
CA SER A 465 -4.33 21.85 8.97
C SER A 465 -5.32 22.24 10.06
N ARG A 466 -6.47 22.78 9.65
CA ARG A 466 -7.60 23.08 10.54
C ARG A 466 -8.88 22.43 10.02
N LEU A 467 -9.72 22.03 10.97
CA LEU A 467 -11.13 21.73 10.67
C LEU A 467 -11.83 23.07 10.43
N LEU A 468 -12.17 23.37 9.18
CA LEU A 468 -12.91 24.58 8.85
C LEU A 468 -14.39 24.40 9.22
N ALA A 469 -14.70 24.45 10.50
CA ALA A 469 -16.08 24.44 11.00
C ALA A 469 -16.19 25.39 12.20
N ALA A 470 -17.21 26.25 12.18
CA ALA A 470 -17.43 27.25 13.22
C ALA A 470 -17.87 26.61 14.56
N ASP A 471 -18.59 25.49 14.50
CA ASP A 471 -19.13 24.77 15.65
C ASP A 471 -19.37 23.28 15.34
N GLU A 472 -19.84 22.50 16.33
CA GLU A 472 -20.11 21.07 16.16
C GLU A 472 -21.26 20.79 15.18
N ASP A 473 -22.28 21.67 15.09
CA ASP A 473 -23.41 21.47 14.16
C ASP A 473 -22.96 21.65 12.69
N ALA A 474 -22.12 22.66 12.45
CA ALA A 474 -21.48 22.91 11.17
C ALA A 474 -20.55 21.74 10.78
N LEU A 475 -19.78 21.21 11.74
CA LEU A 475 -18.94 20.03 11.56
C LEU A 475 -19.77 18.77 11.24
N ASP A 476 -20.95 18.64 11.84
CA ASP A 476 -21.85 17.51 11.58
C ASP A 476 -22.43 17.52 10.18
N ALA A 477 -22.86 18.68 9.70
CA ALA A 477 -23.27 18.82 8.31
C ALA A 477 -22.11 18.52 7.35
N LEU A 478 -20.90 19.02 7.67
CA LEU A 478 -19.71 18.81 6.85
C LEU A 478 -19.30 17.34 6.80
N THR A 479 -19.29 16.64 7.93
CA THR A 479 -18.91 15.22 7.99
C THR A 479 -19.92 14.32 7.29
N ARG A 480 -21.22 14.65 7.32
CA ARG A 480 -22.23 13.96 6.50
C ARG A 480 -22.00 14.17 5.00
N ALA A 481 -21.71 15.40 4.59
CA ALA A 481 -21.42 15.71 3.19
C ALA A 481 -20.15 14.99 2.70
N PHE A 482 -19.13 14.96 3.55
CA PHE A 482 -17.88 14.27 3.28
C PHE A 482 -18.10 12.75 3.21
N ALA A 483 -18.84 12.16 4.14
CA ALA A 483 -19.23 10.76 4.09
C ALA A 483 -19.97 10.42 2.78
N ALA A 484 -20.94 11.25 2.38
CA ALA A 484 -21.67 11.07 1.13
C ALA A 484 -20.74 11.13 -0.10
N ARG A 485 -19.79 12.07 -0.13
CA ARG A 485 -18.80 12.17 -1.21
C ARG A 485 -17.83 10.98 -1.22
N ALA A 486 -17.41 10.52 -0.04
CA ALA A 486 -16.57 9.34 0.07
C ALA A 486 -17.31 8.09 -0.43
N ALA A 487 -18.62 8.00 -0.21
CA ALA A 487 -19.44 6.89 -0.70
C ALA A 487 -19.65 6.99 -2.23
N GLU A 488 -19.87 8.19 -2.76
CA GLU A 488 -19.95 8.45 -4.20
C GLU A 488 -18.69 8.01 -4.95
N LEU A 489 -17.52 8.22 -4.32
CA LEU A 489 -16.22 7.90 -4.89
C LEU A 489 -15.70 6.49 -4.55
N ASP A 490 -16.47 5.70 -3.81
CA ASP A 490 -16.04 4.41 -3.26
C ASP A 490 -14.68 4.50 -2.54
N ALA A 491 -14.47 5.59 -1.79
CA ALA A 491 -13.20 5.86 -1.14
C ALA A 491 -13.03 4.92 0.07
N PRO A 492 -12.03 4.00 0.06
CA PRO A 492 -11.88 2.97 1.09
C PRO A 492 -11.53 3.54 2.47
N GLN A 493 -10.98 4.75 2.48
CA GLN A 493 -10.73 5.56 3.66
C GLN A 493 -11.06 7.01 3.32
N TRP A 494 -11.59 7.72 4.30
CA TRP A 494 -11.85 9.14 4.17
C TRP A 494 -11.68 9.84 5.51
N GLY A 495 -11.51 11.16 5.49
CA GLY A 495 -11.50 11.97 6.70
C GLY A 495 -10.50 13.11 6.65
N PHE A 496 -10.03 13.52 7.82
CA PHE A 496 -9.20 14.70 7.97
C PHE A 496 -7.77 14.31 8.37
N ALA A 497 -6.78 14.89 7.72
CA ALA A 497 -5.37 14.62 8.00
C ALA A 497 -4.67 15.84 8.60
N ASN A 498 -3.61 15.63 9.37
CA ASN A 498 -2.73 16.69 9.89
C ASN A 498 -3.43 17.66 10.85
N LEU A 499 -4.32 17.14 11.71
CA LEU A 499 -5.00 17.94 12.73
C LEU A 499 -4.17 17.96 14.01
N GLY A 500 -4.03 19.14 14.63
CA GLY A 500 -3.45 19.25 15.97
C GLY A 500 -4.32 18.55 17.01
N THR A 501 -3.71 17.76 17.89
CA THR A 501 -4.42 16.99 18.94
C THR A 501 -5.24 17.84 19.89
N ASP A 502 -4.87 19.10 20.02
CA ASP A 502 -5.42 20.03 21.01
C ASP A 502 -6.63 20.80 20.46
N HIS A 503 -6.98 20.60 19.18
CA HIS A 503 -8.09 21.28 18.54
C HIS A 503 -9.44 20.78 19.10
N PRO A 504 -10.33 21.64 19.63
CA PRO A 504 -11.56 21.22 20.29
C PRO A 504 -12.45 20.28 19.46
N LEU A 505 -12.55 20.54 18.16
CA LEU A 505 -13.36 19.73 17.23
C LEU A 505 -12.79 18.34 16.93
N VAL A 506 -11.51 18.07 17.21
CA VAL A 506 -10.94 16.70 17.07
C VAL A 506 -11.64 15.75 18.04
N ARG A 507 -11.90 16.19 19.27
CA ARG A 507 -12.65 15.39 20.27
C ARG A 507 -14.11 15.17 19.84
N ALA A 508 -14.70 16.15 19.15
CA ALA A 508 -16.05 16.00 18.61
C ALA A 508 -16.11 14.90 17.54
N LEU A 509 -15.09 14.79 16.68
CA LEU A 509 -14.99 13.71 15.69
C LEU A 509 -14.83 12.32 16.35
N GLU A 510 -14.01 12.19 17.40
CA GLU A 510 -13.85 10.93 18.14
C GLU A 510 -15.19 10.43 18.70
N ARG A 511 -15.98 11.33 19.32
CA ARG A 511 -17.34 10.99 19.82
C ARG A 511 -18.30 10.55 18.71
N LYS A 512 -18.03 10.93 17.47
CA LYS A 512 -18.82 10.60 16.28
C LYS A 512 -18.30 9.38 15.54
N GLY A 513 -17.39 8.62 16.15
CA GLY A 513 -16.90 7.35 15.61
C GLY A 513 -15.74 7.49 14.62
N PHE A 514 -15.16 8.68 14.46
CA PHE A 514 -13.92 8.81 13.71
C PHE A 514 -12.79 8.11 14.47
N ARG A 515 -12.02 7.29 13.74
CA ARG A 515 -10.84 6.62 14.28
C ARG A 515 -9.66 7.59 14.26
N ARG A 516 -9.08 7.81 15.43
CA ARG A 516 -7.83 8.56 15.60
C ARG A 516 -6.64 7.72 15.15
N ARG A 517 -5.75 8.33 14.37
CA ARG A 517 -4.46 7.78 13.99
C ARG A 517 -3.35 8.79 14.25
N GLU A 518 -2.40 8.44 15.10
CA GLU A 518 -1.25 9.30 15.40
C GLU A 518 -0.35 9.44 14.18
N LEU A 519 0.09 10.67 13.93
CA LEU A 519 1.04 11.02 12.88
C LEU A 519 2.35 11.52 13.50
N VAL A 520 3.40 11.57 12.70
CA VAL A 520 4.67 12.19 13.15
C VAL A 520 4.46 13.69 13.42
N PRO A 521 5.08 14.25 14.47
CA PRO A 521 4.88 15.64 14.84
C PRO A 521 5.34 16.62 13.75
N ARG A 522 4.64 17.74 13.64
CA ARG A 522 5.22 18.96 13.08
C ARG A 522 6.00 19.69 14.16
N TRP A 523 6.74 20.73 13.80
CA TRP A 523 7.58 21.45 14.74
C TRP A 523 7.36 22.95 14.65
N THR A 524 7.37 23.62 15.80
CA THR A 524 7.09 25.05 15.89
C THR A 524 8.14 25.77 16.72
N LEU A 525 8.62 26.90 16.22
CA LEU A 525 9.35 27.90 17.00
C LEU A 525 8.39 29.07 17.25
N HIS A 526 8.16 29.43 18.51
CA HIS A 526 7.42 30.63 18.84
C HIS A 526 8.36 31.81 19.00
N ARG A 527 7.98 32.98 18.49
CA ARG A 527 8.72 34.21 18.67
C ARG A 527 8.86 34.59 20.14
N SER A 528 7.93 34.21 21.01
CA SER A 528 8.06 34.39 22.46
C SER A 528 9.27 33.64 23.06
N ASP A 529 9.65 32.50 22.48
CA ASP A 529 10.83 31.72 22.87
C ASP A 529 12.12 32.23 22.21
N ALA A 530 11.99 33.01 21.13
CA ALA A 530 13.08 33.53 20.31
C ALA A 530 12.71 34.92 19.75
N PRO A 531 12.66 35.97 20.58
CA PRO A 531 12.16 37.29 20.16
C PRO A 531 13.08 38.03 19.20
N ASP A 532 14.39 37.75 19.30
CA ASP A 532 15.47 38.29 18.49
C ASP A 532 16.65 37.28 18.42
N GLY A 533 17.67 37.61 17.64
CA GLY A 533 18.84 36.75 17.43
C GLY A 533 19.67 36.46 18.67
N ASP A 534 19.78 37.42 19.59
CA ASP A 534 20.57 37.24 20.81
C ASP A 534 19.84 36.31 21.78
N ALA A 535 18.54 36.52 21.99
CA ALA A 535 17.70 35.66 22.80
C ALA A 535 17.61 34.24 22.22
N TYR A 536 17.48 34.12 20.90
CA TYR A 536 17.46 32.83 20.21
C TYR A 536 18.73 32.02 20.46
N LEU A 537 19.90 32.65 20.28
CA LEU A 537 21.18 32.02 20.57
C LEU A 537 21.30 31.70 22.06
N ALA A 538 20.89 32.61 22.95
CA ALA A 538 20.97 32.44 24.40
C ALA A 538 20.17 31.24 24.90
N GLY A 539 18.99 30.98 24.32
CA GLY A 539 18.12 29.85 24.67
C GLY A 539 18.72 28.47 24.33
N MET A 540 19.68 28.39 23.41
CA MET A 540 20.32 27.13 23.03
C MET A 540 21.26 26.60 24.12
N ARG A 541 21.38 25.26 24.20
CA ARG A 541 22.40 24.57 25.02
C ARG A 541 23.80 25.11 24.70
N ARG A 542 24.65 25.28 25.71
CA ARG A 542 25.98 25.91 25.57
C ARG A 542 26.82 25.35 24.41
N SER A 543 26.86 24.02 24.24
CA SER A 543 27.61 23.36 23.16
C SER A 543 27.04 23.68 21.78
N VAL A 544 25.71 23.62 21.64
CA VAL A 544 24.97 23.96 20.41
C VAL A 544 25.16 25.43 20.06
N ARG A 545 24.97 26.34 21.03
CA ARG A 545 25.18 27.78 20.84
C ARG A 545 26.57 28.11 20.31
N ARG A 546 27.61 27.55 20.93
CA ARG A 546 29.00 27.78 20.53
C ARG A 546 29.30 27.23 19.14
N ASP A 547 28.64 26.14 18.77
CA ASP A 547 28.70 25.58 17.42
C ASP A 547 28.02 26.50 16.41
N TYR A 548 26.78 26.87 16.68
CA TYR A 548 25.95 27.69 15.82
C TYR A 548 26.58 29.07 15.58
N GLN A 549 27.04 29.75 16.62
CA GLN A 549 27.78 31.02 16.50
C GLN A 549 29.06 30.89 15.64
N ARG A 550 29.75 29.74 15.70
CA ARG A 550 30.91 29.49 14.83
C ARG A 550 30.50 29.34 13.38
N GLN A 551 29.39 28.66 13.12
CA GLN A 551 28.83 28.51 11.78
C GLN A 551 28.40 29.87 11.21
N LEU A 552 27.67 30.67 11.99
CA LEU A 552 27.19 32.01 11.59
C LEU A 552 28.33 32.99 11.30
N ARG A 553 29.39 32.99 12.11
CA ARG A 553 30.56 33.84 11.83
C ARG A 553 31.21 33.49 10.49
N ARG A 554 31.42 32.20 10.24
CA ARG A 554 32.02 31.72 8.98
C ARG A 554 31.11 31.94 7.77
N TYR A 555 29.80 31.78 7.98
CA TYR A 555 28.79 32.11 6.99
C TYR A 555 28.89 33.59 6.59
N ARG A 556 28.89 34.52 7.55
CA ARG A 556 29.03 35.97 7.28
C ARG A 556 30.34 36.36 6.57
N GLU A 557 31.38 35.53 6.67
CA GLU A 557 32.64 35.74 5.94
C GLU A 557 32.58 35.25 4.47
N GLN A 558 31.76 34.24 4.16
CA GLN A 558 31.79 33.52 2.88
C GLN A 558 30.50 33.60 2.06
N GLY A 559 29.40 34.03 2.66
CA GLY A 559 28.09 34.05 2.01
C GLY A 559 27.14 35.06 2.62
N HIS A 560 25.99 35.17 1.97
CA HIS A 560 24.87 36.02 2.35
C HIS A 560 23.56 35.38 1.89
N ALA A 561 22.44 36.00 2.27
CA ALA A 561 21.13 35.56 1.85
C ALA A 561 20.37 36.60 1.04
N ARG A 562 19.40 36.11 0.27
CA ARG A 562 18.39 36.92 -0.41
C ARG A 562 17.03 36.26 -0.23
N VAL A 563 15.99 37.07 -0.08
CA VAL A 563 14.61 36.59 -0.03
C VAL A 563 13.91 37.06 -1.29
N HIS A 564 13.47 36.11 -2.10
CA HIS A 564 12.82 36.37 -3.38
C HIS A 564 11.32 36.10 -3.32
N ARG A 565 10.61 36.67 -4.29
CA ARG A 565 9.21 36.38 -4.62
C ARG A 565 9.11 35.25 -5.64
N ALA A 566 7.91 34.75 -5.89
CA ALA A 566 7.70 33.61 -6.79
C ALA A 566 7.99 33.90 -8.27
N ASP A 567 7.95 35.17 -8.68
CA ASP A 567 8.25 35.64 -10.03
C ASP A 567 9.76 35.72 -10.34
N HIS A 568 10.63 35.39 -9.38
CA HIS A 568 12.07 35.40 -9.57
C HIS A 568 12.51 34.57 -10.79
N GLU A 569 13.26 35.19 -11.71
CA GLU A 569 13.72 34.55 -12.95
C GLU A 569 14.57 33.30 -12.67
N GLY A 570 15.40 33.34 -11.63
CA GLY A 570 16.27 32.23 -11.19
C GLY A 570 15.57 31.17 -10.33
N LEU A 571 14.24 31.17 -10.24
CA LEU A 571 13.51 30.27 -9.33
C LEU A 571 13.81 28.79 -9.61
N VAL A 572 13.72 28.34 -10.86
CA VAL A 572 13.87 26.92 -11.21
C VAL A 572 15.24 26.35 -10.78
N PRO A 573 16.39 26.99 -11.11
CA PRO A 573 17.70 26.57 -10.60
C PRO A 573 17.77 26.46 -9.08
N LEU A 574 17.12 27.37 -8.34
CA LEU A 574 17.08 27.29 -6.89
C LEU A 574 16.31 26.04 -6.45
N LEU A 575 15.15 25.77 -7.04
CA LEU A 575 14.33 24.61 -6.70
C LEU A 575 15.01 23.27 -7.02
N GLU A 576 15.97 23.23 -7.95
CA GLU A 576 16.81 22.04 -8.18
C GLU A 576 17.60 21.62 -6.93
N LEU A 577 17.98 22.56 -6.05
CA LEU A 577 18.60 22.23 -4.77
C LEU A 577 17.65 21.47 -3.85
N ILE A 578 16.34 21.77 -3.91
CA ILE A 578 15.30 21.05 -3.16
C ILE A 578 15.15 19.64 -3.73
N ALA A 579 15.03 19.52 -5.05
CA ALA A 579 14.96 18.23 -5.73
C ALA A 579 16.18 17.34 -5.41
N ALA A 580 17.39 17.90 -5.49
CA ALA A 580 18.62 17.19 -5.17
C ALA A 580 18.67 16.74 -3.70
N SER A 581 18.17 17.56 -2.76
CA SER A 581 18.01 17.16 -1.36
C SER A 581 17.01 16.02 -1.20
N ALA A 582 15.85 16.09 -1.87
CA ALA A 582 14.81 15.08 -1.79
C ALA A 582 15.24 13.73 -2.38
N THR A 583 15.97 13.73 -3.49
CA THR A 583 16.56 12.52 -4.08
C THR A 583 17.47 11.79 -3.09
N ARG A 584 18.32 12.53 -2.36
CA ARG A 584 19.23 11.95 -1.36
C ARG A 584 18.50 11.32 -0.17
N THR A 585 17.30 11.79 0.15
CA THR A 585 16.50 11.27 1.27
C THR A 585 15.46 10.24 0.84
N GLY A 586 15.52 9.76 -0.40
CA GLY A 586 14.59 8.74 -0.91
C GLY A 586 13.19 9.28 -1.26
N SER A 587 13.07 10.60 -1.49
CA SER A 587 11.80 11.27 -1.82
C SER A 587 11.81 12.02 -3.17
N PRO A 588 12.49 11.55 -4.25
CA PRO A 588 12.66 12.32 -5.49
C PRO A 588 11.34 12.65 -6.21
N LYS A 589 10.27 11.87 -5.98
CA LYS A 589 8.98 11.99 -6.68
C LYS A 589 8.17 13.27 -6.33
N TYR A 590 8.56 14.07 -5.32
CA TYR A 590 7.72 15.17 -4.77
C TYR A 590 8.04 16.59 -5.26
N TYR A 591 9.26 16.84 -5.76
CA TYR A 591 9.73 18.21 -6.00
C TYR A 591 10.28 18.35 -7.41
N ASP A 592 9.46 18.03 -8.41
CA ASP A 592 9.74 18.44 -9.78
C ASP A 592 9.90 19.97 -9.81
N PRO A 593 11.10 20.51 -10.14
CA PRO A 593 11.37 21.94 -10.03
C PRO A 593 10.48 22.79 -10.93
N LEU A 594 10.07 22.28 -12.10
CA LEU A 594 9.25 23.01 -13.06
C LEU A 594 7.80 23.10 -12.58
N LYS A 595 7.24 21.97 -12.11
CA LYS A 595 5.89 21.95 -11.53
C LYS A 595 5.80 22.78 -10.27
N LEU A 596 6.81 22.68 -9.39
CA LEU A 596 6.88 23.48 -8.18
C LEU A 596 7.00 24.97 -8.50
N ALA A 597 7.81 25.36 -9.48
CA ALA A 597 7.89 26.76 -9.90
C ALA A 597 6.55 27.29 -10.43
N ALA A 598 5.83 26.51 -11.24
CA ALA A 598 4.51 26.89 -11.74
C ALA A 598 3.50 27.08 -10.60
N PHE A 599 3.45 26.11 -9.67
CA PHE A 599 2.64 26.19 -8.45
C PHE A 599 2.94 27.46 -7.63
N LEU A 600 4.22 27.73 -7.35
CA LEU A 600 4.62 28.88 -6.55
C LEU A 600 4.30 30.21 -7.24
N ARG A 601 4.47 30.29 -8.56
CA ARG A 601 4.15 31.49 -9.35
C ARG A 601 2.66 31.78 -9.37
N GLU A 602 1.82 30.76 -9.42
CA GLU A 602 0.37 30.97 -9.35
C GLU A 602 -0.07 31.40 -7.95
N LEU A 603 0.54 30.83 -6.90
CA LEU A 603 0.25 31.21 -5.52
C LEU A 603 0.73 32.65 -5.21
N ASP A 604 1.92 33.01 -5.69
CA ASP A 604 2.59 34.32 -5.60
C ASP A 604 2.68 34.95 -4.20
N GLU A 605 1.58 35.54 -3.72
CA GLU A 605 1.57 36.46 -2.58
C GLU A 605 2.28 35.93 -1.34
N PRO A 606 1.91 34.76 -0.78
CA PRO A 606 2.53 34.27 0.43
C PRO A 606 3.94 33.72 0.21
N VAL A 607 4.40 33.53 -1.04
CA VAL A 607 5.65 32.82 -1.31
C VAL A 607 6.87 33.69 -0.99
N ARG A 608 7.78 33.14 -0.19
CA ARG A 608 9.13 33.67 0.05
C ARG A 608 10.15 32.58 -0.25
N VAL A 609 11.10 32.86 -1.13
CA VAL A 609 12.20 31.95 -1.46
C VAL A 609 13.47 32.46 -0.81
N VAL A 610 13.85 31.84 0.30
CA VAL A 610 15.05 32.20 1.06
C VAL A 610 16.24 31.49 0.44
N GLU A 611 17.09 32.23 -0.24
CA GLU A 611 18.31 31.74 -0.86
C GLU A 611 19.53 32.10 0.00
N VAL A 612 20.38 31.13 0.29
CA VAL A 612 21.74 31.35 0.80
C VAL A 612 22.71 31.10 -0.34
N ARG A 613 23.64 32.03 -0.58
CA ARG A 613 24.66 31.93 -1.63
C ARG A 613 26.04 32.36 -1.14
N GLU A 614 27.07 31.97 -1.87
CA GLU A 614 28.41 32.52 -1.71
C GLU A 614 28.43 34.02 -2.08
N ASN A 615 29.36 34.79 -1.52
CA ASN A 615 29.43 36.24 -1.78
C ASN A 615 29.63 36.57 -3.27
N ASP A 616 30.47 35.79 -3.96
CA ASP A 616 30.81 35.97 -5.38
C ASP A 616 30.55 34.68 -6.19
N GLY A 617 29.53 33.91 -5.81
CA GLY A 617 29.37 32.55 -6.35
C GLY A 617 27.95 32.00 -6.37
N GLU A 618 27.90 30.67 -6.43
CA GLU A 618 26.69 29.89 -6.69
C GLU A 618 25.72 29.83 -5.49
N PRO A 619 24.43 29.52 -5.73
CA PRO A 619 23.48 29.18 -4.69
C PRO A 619 23.95 27.97 -3.86
N LEU A 620 23.91 28.12 -2.53
CA LEU A 620 24.32 27.08 -1.57
C LEU A 620 23.13 26.38 -0.92
N ALA A 621 22.06 27.12 -0.65
CA ALA A 621 20.86 26.57 -0.05
C ALA A 621 19.64 27.40 -0.43
N VAL A 622 18.47 26.77 -0.37
CA VAL A 622 17.19 27.42 -0.63
C VAL A 622 16.14 26.89 0.35
N ALA A 623 15.20 27.74 0.75
CA ALA A 623 13.94 27.33 1.35
C ALA A 623 12.78 28.03 0.66
N VAL A 624 11.69 27.28 0.46
CA VAL A 624 10.38 27.83 0.12
C VAL A 624 9.61 28.00 1.41
N CYS A 625 9.22 29.23 1.70
CA CYS A 625 8.43 29.62 2.85
C CYS A 625 7.10 30.22 2.41
N PHE A 626 6.04 30.01 3.19
CA PHE A 626 4.81 30.77 3.08
C PHE A 626 4.69 31.72 4.24
N LEU A 627 4.67 33.02 3.93
CA LEU A 627 4.54 34.09 4.89
C LEU A 627 3.06 34.47 5.02
N GLU A 628 2.52 34.29 6.21
CA GLU A 628 1.15 34.67 6.59
C GLU A 628 1.24 35.74 7.71
N ASP A 629 0.11 36.37 8.06
CA ASP A 629 0.09 37.43 9.07
C ASP A 629 0.68 37.00 10.43
N LYS A 630 0.34 35.78 10.88
CA LYS A 630 0.76 35.27 12.19
C LYS A 630 1.87 34.23 12.13
N ARG A 631 2.06 33.56 10.99
CA ARG A 631 2.93 32.37 10.90
C ARG A 631 3.79 32.38 9.64
N LEU A 632 4.99 31.84 9.77
CA LEU A 632 5.88 31.54 8.66
C LEU A 632 5.98 30.02 8.50
N GLN A 633 5.46 29.48 7.40
CA GLN A 633 5.57 28.06 7.07
C GLN A 633 6.89 27.81 6.36
N ALA A 634 7.85 27.14 7.00
CA ALA A 634 9.06 26.64 6.34
C ALA A 634 8.75 25.30 5.66
N TRP A 635 8.33 25.35 4.40
CA TRP A 635 7.66 24.24 3.72
C TRP A 635 8.63 23.23 3.10
N ALA A 636 9.58 23.70 2.29
CA ALA A 636 10.55 22.85 1.58
C ALA A 636 11.94 23.49 1.58
N GLY A 637 13.00 22.66 1.61
CA GLY A 637 14.37 23.17 1.69
C GLY A 637 15.40 22.27 1.01
N GLY A 638 16.39 22.90 0.40
CA GLY A 638 17.46 22.29 -0.40
C GLY A 638 18.81 22.90 -0.05
N TYR A 639 19.89 22.11 -0.12
CA TYR A 639 21.24 22.64 0.09
C TYR A 639 22.33 21.76 -0.52
N VAL A 640 23.48 22.35 -0.84
CA VAL A 640 24.67 21.61 -1.28
C VAL A 640 25.36 20.90 -0.12
N ARG A 641 25.87 19.70 -0.36
CA ARG A 641 26.62 18.87 0.61
C ARG A 641 28.00 18.52 0.07
N GLY A 642 28.94 18.26 0.96
CA GLY A 642 30.24 17.66 0.62
C GLY A 642 31.27 18.60 -0.03
N ARG A 643 31.00 19.90 -0.09
CA ARG A 643 31.95 20.92 -0.55
C ARG A 643 33.02 21.16 0.53
N ALA A 644 34.25 20.76 0.24
CA ALA A 644 35.38 20.82 1.18
C ALA A 644 35.87 22.25 1.47
N ASP A 645 35.60 23.18 0.56
CA ASP A 645 35.97 24.58 0.63
C ASP A 645 35.03 25.43 1.52
N LEU A 646 33.80 24.96 1.76
CA LEU A 646 32.85 25.63 2.64
C LEU A 646 33.23 25.41 4.10
N ARG A 647 33.48 26.51 4.82
CA ARG A 647 33.85 26.45 6.25
C ARG A 647 32.64 26.43 7.16
N PHE A 648 31.44 26.61 6.62
CA PHE A 648 30.17 26.55 7.34
C PHE A 648 29.18 25.57 6.70
N SER A 649 28.14 25.19 7.43
CA SER A 649 27.03 24.39 6.91
C SER A 649 25.98 25.29 6.24
N PRO A 650 25.72 25.14 4.92
CA PRO A 650 24.66 25.89 4.25
C PRO A 650 23.28 25.69 4.89
N TYR A 651 23.01 24.50 5.42
CA TYR A 651 21.75 24.21 6.11
C TYR A 651 21.57 25.02 7.41
N TYR A 652 22.67 25.25 8.14
CA TYR A 652 22.64 26.05 9.37
C TYR A 652 22.45 27.54 9.08
N ALA A 653 23.09 28.03 8.01
CA ALA A 653 22.88 29.40 7.52
C ALA A 653 21.45 29.58 7.04
N LEU A 654 20.93 28.65 6.23
CA LEU A 654 19.55 28.70 5.74
C LEU A 654 18.54 28.78 6.88
N TRP A 655 18.72 27.97 7.92
CA TRP A 655 17.83 28.04 9.08
C TRP A 655 17.88 29.40 9.79
N TRP A 656 19.06 29.99 9.94
CA TRP A 656 19.19 31.33 10.53
C TRP A 656 18.39 32.37 9.76
N GLU A 657 18.48 32.34 8.42
CA GLU A 657 17.81 33.29 7.54
C GLU A 657 16.29 33.12 7.54
N ILE A 658 15.79 31.89 7.75
CA ILE A 658 14.35 31.65 7.97
C ILE A 658 13.90 32.28 9.30
N VAL A 659 14.71 32.21 10.36
CA VAL A 659 14.37 32.83 11.65
C VAL A 659 14.46 34.37 11.57
N GLU A 660 15.44 34.91 10.85
CA GLU A 660 15.51 36.34 10.54
C GLU A 660 14.30 36.82 9.73
N LEU A 661 13.79 35.99 8.81
CA LEU A 661 12.55 36.28 8.09
C LEU A 661 11.34 36.36 9.04
N MET A 662 11.24 35.47 10.03
CA MET A 662 10.19 35.56 11.06
C MET A 662 10.26 36.88 11.84
N TRP A 663 11.46 37.31 12.25
CA TRP A 663 11.64 38.57 12.99
C TRP A 663 11.33 39.79 12.15
N SER A 664 11.85 39.84 10.92
CA SER A 664 11.66 40.98 10.02
C SER A 664 10.21 41.12 9.54
N ALA A 665 9.53 40.01 9.30
CA ALA A 665 8.11 40.01 8.95
C ALA A 665 7.19 40.18 10.17
N GLY A 666 7.72 40.03 11.38
CA GLY A 666 6.99 40.22 12.63
C GLY A 666 6.04 39.08 13.00
N THR A 667 6.11 37.94 12.32
CA THR A 667 5.24 36.77 12.58
C THR A 667 5.44 36.19 13.97
N GLU A 668 4.41 35.57 14.52
CA GLU A 668 4.38 35.01 15.88
C GLU A 668 5.10 33.65 15.98
N SER A 669 5.17 32.90 14.88
CA SER A 669 5.76 31.56 14.88
C SER A 669 6.32 31.14 13.52
N ILE A 670 7.24 30.17 13.57
CA ILE A 670 7.67 29.38 12.40
C ILE A 670 7.13 27.97 12.57
N GLU A 671 6.49 27.45 11.53
CA GLU A 671 6.02 26.07 11.47
C GLU A 671 6.85 25.28 10.44
N CYS A 672 7.21 24.05 10.79
CA CYS A 672 8.10 23.21 10.00
C CYS A 672 7.52 21.79 9.85
N GLY A 673 7.91 21.13 8.75
CA GLY A 673 7.51 19.74 8.46
C GLY A 673 8.03 18.69 9.45
N ARG A 674 8.04 17.42 9.04
CA ARG A 674 8.12 16.26 9.96
C ARG A 674 9.51 15.67 10.19
N LEU A 675 10.50 16.02 9.34
CA LEU A 675 11.84 15.42 9.35
C LEU A 675 12.86 16.20 10.21
N ASN A 676 14.06 15.65 10.44
CA ASN A 676 15.18 16.32 11.12
C ASN A 676 14.95 16.69 12.60
N GLU A 677 14.23 15.86 13.37
CA GLU A 677 13.93 16.04 14.80
C GLU A 677 15.14 16.51 15.63
N SER A 678 16.26 15.77 15.59
CA SER A 678 17.45 16.13 16.37
C SER A 678 18.01 17.53 16.07
N PHE A 679 17.82 18.05 14.85
CA PHE A 679 18.20 19.42 14.52
C PHE A 679 17.21 20.41 15.13
N LYS A 680 15.91 20.14 15.02
CA LYS A 680 14.83 21.02 15.47
C LYS A 680 14.84 21.21 16.98
N GLU A 681 15.06 20.15 17.74
CA GLU A 681 15.26 20.24 19.20
C GLU A 681 16.44 21.15 19.57
N LYS A 682 17.56 21.04 18.85
CA LYS A 682 18.75 21.89 19.06
C LYS A 682 18.46 23.36 18.75
N MET A 683 17.53 23.60 17.83
CA MET A 683 17.12 24.91 17.34
C MET A 683 15.91 25.49 18.09
N LEU A 684 15.55 24.94 19.27
CA LEU A 684 14.47 25.40 20.15
C LEU A 684 13.05 25.19 19.62
N LEU A 685 12.87 24.45 18.52
CA LEU A 685 11.52 24.09 18.09
C LEU A 685 10.93 23.06 19.05
N ARG A 686 9.62 23.12 19.22
CA ARG A 686 8.83 22.16 20.01
C ARG A 686 7.98 21.30 19.07
N PRO A 687 7.84 19.99 19.36
CA PRO A 687 6.95 19.14 18.58
C PRO A 687 5.49 19.53 18.85
N GLN A 688 4.67 19.44 17.81
CA GLN A 688 3.22 19.56 17.86
C GLN A 688 2.64 18.24 17.34
N HIS A 689 1.94 17.52 18.21
CA HIS A 689 1.38 16.21 17.87
C HIS A 689 0.23 16.37 16.88
N LEU A 690 0.23 15.51 15.86
CA LEU A 690 -0.73 15.52 14.77
C LEU A 690 -1.48 14.20 14.72
N VAL A 691 -2.75 14.26 14.33
CA VAL A 691 -3.59 13.10 14.08
C VAL A 691 -4.23 13.16 12.71
N ALA A 692 -4.49 11.99 12.15
CA ALA A 692 -5.53 11.81 11.15
C ALA A 692 -6.81 11.30 11.85
N MET A 693 -7.93 11.90 11.52
CA MET A 693 -9.26 11.52 11.95
C MET A 693 -9.95 10.84 10.77
N LEU A 694 -9.97 9.52 10.77
CA LEU A 694 -10.55 8.71 9.70
C LEU A 694 -12.02 8.42 10.00
N GLY A 695 -12.89 8.71 9.05
CA GLY A 695 -14.33 8.49 9.18
C GLY A 695 -14.68 7.01 9.39
N PRO A 696 -15.89 6.73 9.91
CA PRO A 696 -16.43 5.37 9.93
C PRO A 696 -16.44 4.77 8.52
N SER A 697 -16.36 3.43 8.45
CA SER A 697 -16.59 2.72 7.19
C SER A 697 -18.01 3.02 6.71
N LEU A 698 -18.14 3.46 5.46
CA LEU A 698 -19.40 3.92 4.86
C LEU A 698 -20.38 2.78 4.57
#